data_AF-A0AAU9RVJ9-F1
#
_entry.id   AF-A0AAU9RVJ9-F1
#
_cell.length_a   1.000
_cell.length_b   1.000
_cell.length_c   1.000
_cell.angle_alpha   90.00
_cell.angle_beta   90.00
_cell.angle_gamma   90.00
#
_symmetry.space_group_name_H-M   'P 1'
#
loop_
_entity.id
_entity.type
_entity.pdbx_description
1 polymer ?
#
loop_
_entity_poly.entity_id
_entity_poly.type
_entity_poly.pdbx_seq_one_letter_code
_entity_poly.pdbx_strand_id
1 'polypeptide(L)'
;MASNSMSSTRSSNSSWTAKQDKQFEVALATYDKDTPDRWQNVARAVGGKSAEEVRRHYELLIRDVNDIESGFFHFSIGFGGSCFCYSRIQMAASRLCSAAAIAAAFTSMSMTQNRAYADSRFRFPFFSSSPPSESPTDQSSSDSKPETKPDPDEPKGSGFDPESLERGAKALREINSSPHSKQVFDLMRKQEKTRLAELAAEKARNDAVQANKDIERQRKLAEDQRNLVQQQAQAKAQNLRYEDELARKRLQADHEAQRRHNVELVKMQEESSIRKERAKIATEEQIQAQQRQTEKERAELERETIRVKAMAEAEGRAHEAKLTEEQNRRMLLDRINGEREKWLAAINTTFSHIEGGVRTLLTDRNKLIMTVGGATALAAGVYTTREGARVTWGYINRILGQPSLIRESSMGRFPWAGSVSQFKNRISRFGTAASAEGEKPLDNVILHPSLKKRIEHLARATANTKSHQAPFRNMMFYGPPGTGKTMVAREIARKSGLDYAMMTGGDVAPLGAQAVTKIHQIFDWAKKSNKGLLLFIDEADAFLCERNSTYMSEAQRSALNALLFRTGDQSRDIVLVLATNRPGDLDSAVTDRIDEVIEFPLPGEEERFKLLKLYLSKYLTGEDKKDTDTRWSHLFKKQSQKITVEGDLTDQVIREAAKKTEGFSGREIAKLVAGVQAAVYGRPDCVLDSQLFEEIVDYKIQEHHQRARLATEGGLP
;
A
#
# COMPACT_ATOMS: atom_id res chain seq x y z
N MET A 1 28.84 19.83 32.89
CA MET A 1 28.58 21.07 32.12
C MET A 1 28.40 20.67 30.67
N ALA A 2 27.24 20.96 30.09
CA ALA A 2 26.87 20.45 28.76
C ALA A 2 27.01 21.53 27.69
N SER A 3 27.21 21.06 26.45
CA SER A 3 26.90 21.74 25.18
C SER A 3 27.46 23.17 24.98
N ASN A 4 28.51 23.25 24.16
CA ASN A 4 28.79 24.44 23.37
C ASN A 4 29.10 24.05 21.92
N SER A 5 28.70 24.95 20.99
CA SER A 5 29.01 24.98 19.55
C SER A 5 28.69 23.73 18.70
N MET A 6 27.48 23.72 18.11
CA MET A 6 27.40 23.61 16.64
C MET A 6 27.65 25.03 16.08
N SER A 7 28.83 25.27 15.51
CA SER A 7 29.13 26.50 14.78
C SER A 7 28.91 26.28 13.29
N SER A 8 27.80 26.78 12.73
CA SER A 8 27.65 26.92 11.29
C SER A 8 28.29 28.23 10.83
N THR A 9 29.43 28.13 10.17
CA THR A 9 30.08 29.26 9.49
C THR A 9 29.25 29.68 8.27
N ARG A 10 28.55 30.82 8.36
CA ARG A 10 27.86 31.46 7.22
C ARG A 10 28.49 32.84 6.95
N SER A 11 29.62 32.86 6.26
CA SER A 11 30.05 34.05 5.49
C SER A 11 29.18 34.15 4.23
N SER A 12 28.71 35.30 3.78
CA SER A 12 29.02 36.69 4.14
C SER A 12 27.80 37.61 3.90
N ASN A 13 27.78 38.79 4.53
CA ASN A 13 26.72 39.82 4.49
C ASN A 13 25.44 39.57 5.34
N SER A 14 25.54 38.90 6.48
CA SER A 14 24.52 39.04 7.53
C SER A 14 24.68 40.37 8.26
N SER A 15 23.73 41.30 8.10
CA SER A 15 23.71 42.56 8.87
C SER A 15 23.24 42.38 10.33
N TRP A 16 23.00 41.12 10.73
CA TRP A 16 22.44 40.71 12.02
C TRP A 16 23.47 39.88 12.78
N THR A 17 23.43 39.98 14.12
CA THR A 17 24.28 39.22 15.04
C THR A 17 23.46 38.15 15.75
N ALA A 18 24.07 37.02 16.12
CA ALA A 18 23.39 35.93 16.83
C ALA A 18 22.71 36.36 18.15
N LYS A 19 23.15 37.47 18.76
CA LYS A 19 22.47 38.09 19.91
C LYS A 19 21.18 38.80 19.49
N GLN A 20 21.21 39.56 18.40
CA GLN A 20 20.03 40.22 17.83
C GLN A 20 19.02 39.21 17.30
N ASP A 21 19.46 38.11 16.66
CA ASP A 21 18.57 37.04 16.20
C ASP A 21 17.79 36.43 17.38
N LYS A 22 18.48 36.10 18.47
CA LYS A 22 17.84 35.60 19.70
C LYS A 22 16.92 36.63 20.37
N GLN A 23 17.26 37.91 20.33
CA GLN A 23 16.37 38.98 20.82
C GLN A 23 15.14 39.15 19.91
N PHE A 24 15.28 38.91 18.60
CA PHE A 24 14.21 38.97 17.62
C PHE A 24 13.22 37.81 17.78
N GLU A 25 13.71 36.58 17.99
CA GLU A 25 12.84 35.43 18.33
C GLU A 25 12.00 35.69 19.60
N VAL A 26 12.64 36.17 20.67
CA VAL A 26 11.95 36.52 21.93
C VAL A 26 10.95 37.66 21.73
N ALA A 27 11.30 38.67 20.93
CA ALA A 27 10.40 39.78 20.61
C ALA A 27 9.21 39.35 19.75
N LEU A 28 9.39 38.43 18.79
CA LEU A 28 8.29 37.86 17.99
C LEU A 28 7.32 37.03 18.83
N ALA A 29 7.82 36.31 19.85
CA ALA A 29 7.00 35.58 20.80
C ALA A 29 6.25 36.51 21.78
N THR A 30 6.71 37.75 21.95
CA THR A 30 6.09 38.76 22.83
C THR A 30 5.08 39.64 22.09
N TYR A 31 5.35 39.97 20.82
CA TYR A 31 4.51 40.80 19.97
C TYR A 31 3.90 39.95 18.85
N ASP A 32 2.68 39.46 19.06
CA ASP A 32 1.95 38.66 18.07
C ASP A 32 1.43 39.50 16.89
N LYS A 33 0.89 38.86 15.86
CA LYS A 33 0.47 39.44 14.57
C LYS A 33 -0.49 40.62 14.71
N ASP A 34 -1.37 40.59 15.71
CA ASP A 34 -2.42 41.60 15.92
C ASP A 34 -1.93 42.84 16.70
N THR A 35 -0.65 42.88 17.10
CA THR A 35 -0.09 44.02 17.85
C THR A 35 0.03 45.25 16.94
N PRO A 36 -0.54 46.43 17.30
CA PRO A 36 -0.30 47.66 16.55
C PRO A 36 1.19 48.03 16.57
N ASP A 37 1.69 48.54 15.45
CA ASP A 37 3.10 48.89 15.21
C ASP A 37 4.11 47.78 15.58
N ARG A 38 3.70 46.50 15.40
CA ARG A 38 4.47 45.29 15.69
C ARG A 38 5.95 45.41 15.35
N TRP A 39 6.27 45.78 14.11
CA TRP A 39 7.65 45.85 13.62
C TRP A 39 8.49 46.92 14.32
N GLN A 40 7.87 48.00 14.78
CA GLN A 40 8.52 49.09 15.50
C GLN A 40 8.77 48.71 16.97
N ASN A 41 7.86 47.94 17.57
CA ASN A 41 8.02 47.36 18.91
C ASN A 41 9.09 46.25 18.92
N VAL A 42 9.09 45.35 17.93
CA VAL A 42 10.15 44.33 17.75
C VAL A 42 11.51 45.00 17.49
N ALA A 43 11.58 46.04 16.64
CA ALA A 43 12.81 46.80 16.42
C ALA A 43 13.38 47.43 17.70
N ARG A 44 12.49 47.99 18.55
CA ARG A 44 12.86 48.54 19.86
C ARG A 44 13.40 47.46 20.82
N ALA A 45 12.85 46.24 20.79
CA ALA A 45 13.28 45.13 21.63
C ALA A 45 14.60 44.46 21.16
N VAL A 46 14.85 44.43 19.85
CA VAL A 46 16.12 43.95 19.27
C VAL A 46 17.26 44.95 19.50
N GLY A 47 17.00 46.24 19.25
CA GLY A 47 17.97 47.30 19.37
C GLY A 47 18.92 47.41 18.16
N GLY A 48 19.16 48.65 17.70
CA GLY A 48 20.07 48.92 16.59
C GLY A 48 19.58 48.46 15.21
N LYS A 49 18.26 48.25 15.05
CA LYS A 49 17.60 47.88 13.78
C LYS A 49 16.38 48.74 13.51
N SER A 50 16.12 49.01 12.24
CA SER A 50 14.90 49.67 11.76
C SER A 50 13.74 48.67 11.61
N ALA A 51 12.50 49.14 11.73
CA ALA A 51 11.30 48.30 11.57
C ALA A 51 11.26 47.58 10.21
N GLU A 52 11.79 48.20 9.15
CA GLU A 52 11.89 47.62 7.81
C GLU A 52 12.96 46.53 7.66
N GLU A 53 14.08 46.63 8.39
CA GLU A 53 15.07 45.54 8.44
C GLU A 53 14.52 44.33 9.20
N VAL A 54 13.83 44.58 10.31
CA VAL A 54 13.16 43.54 11.13
C VAL A 54 12.10 42.81 10.30
N ARG A 55 11.27 43.55 9.55
CA ARG A 55 10.26 42.98 8.65
C ARG A 55 10.89 42.15 7.52
N ARG A 56 11.93 42.66 6.84
CA ARG A 56 12.63 41.90 5.80
C ARG A 56 13.29 40.63 6.33
N HIS A 57 13.81 40.66 7.55
CA HIS A 57 14.38 39.48 8.21
C HIS A 57 13.31 38.42 8.52
N TYR A 58 12.12 38.84 8.95
CA TYR A 58 10.96 37.95 9.11
C TYR A 58 10.48 37.33 7.80
N GLU A 59 10.40 38.11 6.72
CA GLU A 59 9.97 37.63 5.39
C GLU A 59 10.97 36.61 4.81
N LEU A 60 12.28 36.77 5.07
CA LEU A 60 13.30 35.76 4.73
C LEU A 60 13.13 34.48 5.55
N LEU A 61 12.83 34.58 6.85
CA LEU A 61 12.57 33.40 7.70
C LEU A 61 11.34 32.61 7.26
N ILE A 62 10.25 33.29 6.86
CA ILE A 62 9.07 32.62 6.27
C ILE A 62 9.46 31.88 4.99
N ARG A 63 10.29 32.48 4.14
CA ARG A 63 10.75 31.85 2.91
C ARG A 63 11.61 30.62 3.20
N ASP A 64 12.60 30.73 4.09
CA ASP A 64 13.45 29.59 4.48
C ASP A 64 12.61 28.44 5.06
N VAL A 65 11.55 28.72 5.85
CA VAL A 65 10.60 27.70 6.34
C VAL A 65 9.79 27.07 5.21
N ASN A 66 9.24 27.86 4.28
CA ASN A 66 8.49 27.34 3.12
C ASN A 66 9.39 26.51 2.17
N ASP A 67 10.66 26.87 2.01
CA ASP A 67 11.63 26.14 1.20
C ASP A 67 12.03 24.80 1.88
N ILE A 68 12.02 24.73 3.22
CA ILE A 68 12.13 23.48 4.00
C ILE A 68 10.86 22.61 3.86
N GLU A 69 9.67 23.18 4.01
CA GLU A 69 8.40 22.44 3.93
C GLU A 69 8.08 21.93 2.52
N SER A 70 8.52 22.65 1.47
CA SER A 70 8.46 22.20 0.08
C SER A 70 9.59 21.24 -0.32
N GLY A 71 10.55 20.96 0.59
CA GLY A 71 11.59 19.96 0.42
C GLY A 71 12.75 20.37 -0.50
N PHE A 72 12.91 21.66 -0.79
CA PHE A 72 13.89 22.16 -1.76
C PHE A 72 15.14 22.73 -1.05
N PHE A 73 16.11 21.86 -0.72
CA PHE A 73 17.42 22.28 -0.21
C PHE A 73 18.56 21.84 -1.14
N HIS A 74 19.32 22.82 -1.64
CA HIS A 74 20.46 22.58 -2.54
C HIS A 74 21.77 22.91 -1.80
N PHE A 75 22.58 21.90 -1.49
CA PHE A 75 23.83 22.08 -0.75
C PHE A 75 25.03 22.13 -1.71
N SER A 76 25.66 23.29 -1.83
CA SER A 76 26.89 23.45 -2.60
C SER A 76 28.10 23.11 -1.73
N ILE A 77 28.92 22.13 -2.15
CA ILE A 77 30.08 21.67 -1.40
C ILE A 77 31.36 22.23 -2.03
N GLY A 78 32.00 23.17 -1.35
CA GLY A 78 33.39 23.57 -1.62
C GLY A 78 34.38 22.66 -0.91
N PHE A 79 35.44 22.24 -1.61
CA PHE A 79 36.51 21.39 -1.06
C PHE A 79 37.53 22.21 -0.23
N GLY A 80 38.06 21.61 0.84
CA GLY A 80 39.15 22.20 1.62
C GLY A 80 39.76 21.32 2.72
N GLY A 81 40.86 20.62 2.40
CA GLY A 81 42.05 20.49 3.26
C GLY A 81 42.04 19.66 4.58
N SER A 82 42.79 18.55 4.54
CA SER A 82 43.72 18.05 5.60
C SER A 82 43.25 17.53 6.98
N CYS A 83 43.23 16.20 7.10
CA CYS A 83 44.05 15.35 8.00
C CYS A 83 44.00 15.51 9.55
N PHE A 84 43.46 14.50 10.29
CA PHE A 84 44.26 13.49 11.03
C PHE A 84 43.40 12.41 11.76
N CYS A 85 43.86 11.15 11.68
CA CYS A 85 43.72 9.96 12.56
C CYS A 85 42.45 9.56 13.39
N TYR A 86 42.01 8.32 13.10
CA TYR A 86 41.61 7.21 14.02
C TYR A 86 40.29 7.22 14.83
N SER A 87 39.32 6.42 14.33
CA SER A 87 38.98 5.07 14.90
C SER A 87 37.46 4.78 15.04
N ARG A 88 37.03 3.66 14.44
CA ARG A 88 35.81 2.85 14.74
C ARG A 88 34.43 3.55 14.75
N ILE A 89 33.59 3.26 13.73
CA ILE A 89 32.33 2.47 13.82
C ILE A 89 31.52 2.48 12.50
N GLN A 90 30.89 1.33 12.19
CA GLN A 90 29.81 1.02 11.23
C GLN A 90 29.85 1.42 9.72
N MET A 91 29.68 0.37 8.89
CA MET A 91 28.83 0.23 7.69
C MET A 91 28.75 1.30 6.58
N ALA A 92 29.23 0.86 5.41
CA ALA A 92 28.50 0.74 4.14
C ALA A 92 27.97 1.99 3.38
N ALA A 93 28.36 2.01 2.09
CA ALA A 93 27.68 2.62 0.94
C ALA A 93 27.75 4.15 0.76
N SER A 94 28.80 4.56 0.06
CA SER A 94 28.89 5.79 -0.75
C SER A 94 29.93 5.51 -1.85
N ARG A 95 29.73 5.73 -3.16
CA ARG A 95 28.63 6.34 -3.93
C ARG A 95 28.61 5.72 -5.34
N LEU A 96 27.44 5.67 -5.96
CA LEU A 96 27.32 5.97 -7.39
C LEU A 96 27.03 7.47 -7.49
N CYS A 97 27.86 8.24 -8.20
CA CYS A 97 27.51 9.54 -8.77
C CYS A 97 28.60 10.05 -9.72
N SER A 98 28.30 10.04 -11.01
CA SER A 98 28.85 10.97 -11.99
C SER A 98 27.76 11.18 -13.04
N ALA A 99 27.29 12.42 -13.16
CA ALA A 99 26.10 12.76 -13.92
C ALA A 99 26.43 13.28 -15.32
N ALA A 100 25.46 13.10 -16.23
CA ALA A 100 25.12 13.92 -17.38
C ALA A 100 26.25 14.55 -18.23
N ALA A 101 26.36 14.08 -19.47
CA ALA A 101 26.66 14.94 -20.61
C ALA A 101 25.42 14.99 -21.52
N ILE A 102 24.97 16.20 -21.90
CA ILE A 102 23.86 16.40 -22.83
C ILE A 102 24.44 16.72 -24.21
N ALA A 103 24.12 15.92 -25.20
CA ALA A 103 24.20 16.28 -26.62
C ALA A 103 23.12 15.48 -27.39
N ALA A 104 22.43 16.14 -28.33
CA ALA A 104 21.25 15.58 -28.98
C ALA A 104 21.58 14.79 -30.25
N ALA A 105 20.84 13.71 -30.51
CA ALA A 105 20.69 13.12 -31.84
C ALA A 105 19.35 12.37 -32.00
N PHE A 106 18.81 12.46 -33.20
CA PHE A 106 17.50 12.02 -33.69
C PHE A 106 17.19 10.51 -33.64
N THR A 107 15.89 10.19 -33.76
CA THR A 107 15.28 8.93 -34.29
C THR A 107 15.48 7.63 -33.48
N SER A 108 14.52 6.71 -33.37
CA SER A 108 13.14 6.62 -33.90
C SER A 108 12.28 5.67 -33.04
N MET A 109 11.04 6.04 -32.71
CA MET A 109 10.05 5.08 -32.20
C MET A 109 9.18 4.55 -33.33
N SER A 110 9.13 3.22 -33.47
CA SER A 110 8.09 2.55 -34.26
C SER A 110 6.78 2.57 -33.49
N MET A 111 5.78 3.28 -34.01
CA MET A 111 4.40 3.17 -33.53
C MET A 111 3.72 1.95 -34.17
N THR A 112 3.12 1.09 -33.36
CA THR A 112 1.94 0.32 -33.77
C THR A 112 0.76 0.78 -32.94
N GLN A 113 -0.31 1.14 -33.63
CA GLN A 113 -1.51 1.72 -33.06
C GLN A 113 -2.39 0.62 -32.47
N ASN A 114 -3.12 0.93 -31.40
CA ASN A 114 -4.56 0.71 -31.41
C ASN A 114 -5.24 1.55 -30.34
N ARG A 115 -6.11 2.46 -30.79
CA ARG A 115 -6.96 3.32 -29.95
C ARG A 115 -8.39 3.12 -30.42
N ALA A 116 -9.13 2.24 -29.74
CA ALA A 116 -10.54 2.05 -30.02
C ALA A 116 -11.35 3.21 -29.44
N TYR A 117 -12.18 3.83 -30.29
CA TYR A 117 -13.25 4.73 -29.89
C TYR A 117 -14.51 3.90 -29.65
N ALA A 118 -15.25 4.19 -28.59
CA ALA A 118 -16.62 3.71 -28.42
C ALA A 118 -17.43 4.74 -27.62
N ASP A 119 -18.20 5.58 -28.32
CA ASP A 119 -19.42 6.19 -27.80
C ASP A 119 -20.21 6.87 -28.93
N SER A 120 -21.32 6.25 -29.36
CA SER A 120 -22.37 6.87 -30.18
C SER A 120 -23.63 6.00 -30.15
N ARG A 121 -24.78 6.58 -29.81
CA ARG A 121 -26.08 5.89 -29.76
C ARG A 121 -26.91 6.17 -31.03
N PHE A 122 -27.48 5.10 -31.58
CA PHE A 122 -28.62 4.97 -32.51
C PHE A 122 -29.36 6.23 -33.02
N ARG A 123 -29.51 6.31 -34.36
CA ARG A 123 -30.83 6.47 -35.03
C ARG A 123 -30.79 5.93 -36.49
N PHE A 124 -31.83 5.18 -36.88
CA PHE A 124 -32.08 4.55 -38.20
C PHE A 124 -33.05 5.41 -39.07
N PRO A 125 -33.57 4.98 -40.27
CA PRO A 125 -33.27 3.82 -41.15
C PRO A 125 -33.10 4.16 -42.66
N PHE A 126 -32.76 3.16 -43.50
CA PHE A 126 -33.61 2.56 -44.59
C PHE A 126 -32.79 1.79 -45.67
N PHE A 127 -33.10 0.48 -45.86
CA PHE A 127 -32.91 -0.47 -47.02
C PHE A 127 -31.64 -0.43 -47.92
N SER A 128 -31.21 -1.50 -48.63
CA SER A 128 -31.39 -2.98 -48.55
C SER A 128 -30.42 -3.68 -49.55
N SER A 129 -29.94 -4.89 -49.21
CA SER A 129 -29.54 -6.01 -50.10
C SER A 129 -28.67 -5.83 -51.38
N SER A 130 -27.52 -6.54 -51.41
CA SER A 130 -26.67 -6.92 -52.56
C SER A 130 -27.29 -8.02 -53.47
N PRO A 131 -26.62 -8.60 -54.49
CA PRO A 131 -25.65 -8.15 -55.53
C PRO A 131 -26.25 -8.50 -56.96
N PRO A 132 -25.59 -9.10 -58.01
CA PRO A 132 -24.19 -9.14 -58.52
C PRO A 132 -24.02 -8.89 -60.07
N SER A 133 -22.78 -9.06 -60.56
CA SER A 133 -22.32 -9.57 -61.90
C SER A 133 -22.64 -8.89 -63.27
N GLU A 134 -21.57 -8.81 -64.08
CA GLU A 134 -21.48 -8.85 -65.57
C GLU A 134 -21.86 -7.64 -66.46
N SER A 135 -21.25 -7.64 -67.66
CA SER A 135 -21.25 -6.66 -68.79
C SER A 135 -22.58 -6.63 -69.60
N PRO A 136 -22.82 -5.83 -70.68
CA PRO A 136 -21.88 -5.11 -71.59
C PRO A 136 -22.36 -3.76 -72.25
N THR A 137 -21.59 -3.27 -73.24
CA THR A 137 -21.96 -2.47 -74.46
C THR A 137 -22.73 -1.13 -74.44
N ASP A 138 -22.06 -0.11 -75.00
CA ASP A 138 -22.44 0.93 -75.99
C ASP A 138 -23.91 1.36 -76.26
N GLN A 139 -24.06 2.71 -76.30
CA GLN A 139 -24.74 3.59 -77.30
C GLN A 139 -25.32 4.83 -76.58
N SER A 140 -25.43 6.06 -77.09
CA SER A 140 -24.88 6.85 -78.21
C SER A 140 -25.63 8.23 -78.19
N SER A 141 -25.21 9.23 -79.00
CA SER A 141 -25.82 10.57 -79.30
C SER A 141 -24.94 11.77 -78.86
N SER A 142 -24.28 12.44 -79.82
CA SER A 142 -24.68 13.69 -80.53
C SER A 142 -24.26 14.98 -79.76
N ASP A 143 -23.70 16.02 -80.36
CA ASP A 143 -23.60 16.38 -81.78
C ASP A 143 -22.48 17.42 -82.08
N SER A 144 -22.31 17.75 -83.37
CA SER A 144 -21.55 18.87 -83.98
C SER A 144 -20.02 18.78 -84.19
N LYS A 145 -19.62 19.21 -85.39
CA LYS A 145 -18.31 19.24 -86.06
C LYS A 145 -18.07 20.70 -86.58
N PRO A 146 -16.92 21.16 -87.14
CA PRO A 146 -16.22 20.49 -88.24
C PRO A 146 -14.67 20.60 -88.34
N GLU A 147 -14.11 19.63 -89.08
CA GLU A 147 -12.96 19.71 -90.02
C GLU A 147 -11.55 20.07 -89.50
N THR A 148 -10.51 19.28 -89.81
CA THR A 148 -10.08 18.98 -91.21
C THR A 148 -9.54 17.54 -91.35
N LYS A 149 -9.87 16.85 -92.46
CA LYS A 149 -9.25 15.56 -92.89
C LYS A 149 -8.03 15.82 -93.81
N PRO A 150 -7.07 14.89 -93.94
CA PRO A 150 -7.20 13.88 -95.01
C PRO A 150 -7.32 12.43 -94.52
N ASP A 151 -7.57 11.55 -95.48
CA ASP A 151 -7.95 10.14 -95.33
C ASP A 151 -6.77 9.14 -95.17
N PRO A 152 -7.02 7.87 -94.80
CA PRO A 152 -5.97 6.89 -94.52
C PRO A 152 -5.54 6.15 -95.79
N ASP A 153 -4.26 6.30 -96.16
CA ASP A 153 -3.59 5.39 -97.09
C ASP A 153 -3.13 4.13 -96.34
N GLU A 154 -3.42 2.96 -96.90
CA GLU A 154 -2.89 1.66 -96.45
C GLU A 154 -1.34 1.67 -96.41
N PRO A 155 -0.71 0.84 -95.55
CA PRO A 155 0.74 0.68 -95.57
C PRO A 155 1.17 0.03 -96.89
N LYS A 156 1.49 0.86 -97.90
CA LYS A 156 2.12 0.45 -99.16
C LYS A 156 3.33 -0.41 -98.81
N GLY A 157 3.25 -1.69 -99.16
CA GLY A 157 4.31 -2.64 -98.88
C GLY A 157 5.61 -2.19 -99.51
N SER A 158 6.72 -2.45 -98.80
CA SER A 158 8.07 -2.65 -99.34
C SER A 158 8.36 -1.89 -100.64
N GLY A 159 8.97 -0.70 -100.55
CA GLY A 159 9.44 0.10 -101.70
C GLY A 159 10.47 -0.64 -102.55
N PHE A 160 9.98 -1.54 -103.41
CA PHE A 160 10.73 -2.48 -104.22
C PHE A 160 10.28 -2.29 -105.66
N ASP A 161 10.88 -1.31 -106.34
CA ASP A 161 10.63 -1.06 -107.76
C ASP A 161 11.31 -2.16 -108.59
N PRO A 162 10.57 -3.12 -109.18
CA PRO A 162 11.18 -4.21 -109.95
C PRO A 162 11.94 -3.68 -111.17
N GLU A 163 11.51 -2.55 -111.72
CA GLU A 163 12.16 -1.88 -112.84
C GLU A 163 13.55 -1.32 -112.47
N SER A 164 13.73 -0.86 -111.23
CA SER A 164 15.06 -0.42 -110.74
C SER A 164 16.04 -1.59 -110.68
N LEU A 165 15.53 -2.77 -110.32
CA LEU A 165 16.28 -4.00 -110.15
C LEU A 165 16.63 -4.63 -111.51
N GLU A 166 15.72 -4.57 -112.49
CA GLU A 166 15.99 -4.97 -113.88
C GLU A 166 17.03 -4.06 -114.55
N ARG A 167 16.89 -2.73 -114.41
CA ARG A 167 17.89 -1.76 -114.90
C ARG A 167 19.26 -2.00 -114.25
N GLY A 168 19.29 -2.25 -112.93
CA GLY A 168 20.51 -2.62 -112.20
C GLY A 168 21.14 -3.93 -112.67
N ALA A 169 20.33 -4.97 -112.92
CA ALA A 169 20.80 -6.25 -113.44
C ALA A 169 21.38 -6.13 -114.85
N LYS A 170 20.81 -5.28 -115.71
CA LYS A 170 21.37 -4.95 -117.04
C LYS A 170 22.71 -4.24 -116.91
N ALA A 171 22.79 -3.19 -116.09
CA ALA A 171 24.04 -2.45 -115.85
C ALA A 171 25.15 -3.34 -115.28
N LEU A 172 24.83 -4.26 -114.37
CA LEU A 172 25.81 -5.22 -113.83
C LEU A 172 26.36 -6.20 -114.89
N ARG A 173 25.54 -6.61 -115.88
CA ARG A 173 26.02 -7.43 -117.01
C ARG A 173 26.98 -6.65 -117.90
N GLU A 174 26.69 -5.38 -118.19
CA GLU A 174 27.54 -4.48 -118.98
C GLU A 174 28.86 -4.14 -118.25
N ILE A 175 28.83 -3.96 -116.93
CA ILE A 175 30.05 -3.76 -116.12
C ILE A 175 30.93 -5.02 -116.13
N ASN A 176 30.33 -6.21 -116.06
CA ASN A 176 31.07 -7.48 -115.99
C ASN A 176 31.79 -7.84 -117.29
N SER A 177 31.27 -7.46 -118.46
CA SER A 177 31.93 -7.65 -119.76
C SER A 177 33.07 -6.67 -120.04
N SER A 178 33.25 -5.65 -119.19
CA SER A 178 34.31 -4.64 -119.36
C SER A 178 35.70 -5.13 -118.86
N PRO A 179 36.82 -4.71 -119.48
CA PRO A 179 38.16 -5.11 -119.05
C PRO A 179 38.55 -4.71 -117.61
N HIS A 180 37.89 -3.69 -117.05
CA HIS A 180 38.21 -3.11 -115.74
C HIS A 180 37.24 -3.52 -114.63
N SER A 181 36.34 -4.48 -114.89
CA SER A 181 35.25 -4.90 -113.99
C SER A 181 35.67 -5.07 -112.52
N LYS A 182 36.79 -5.75 -112.25
CA LYS A 182 37.33 -5.97 -110.90
C LYS A 182 37.58 -4.68 -110.12
N GLN A 183 38.16 -3.66 -110.76
CA GLN A 183 38.44 -2.37 -110.11
C GLN A 183 37.15 -1.61 -109.77
N VAL A 184 36.14 -1.70 -110.65
CA VAL A 184 34.81 -1.11 -110.42
C VAL A 184 34.12 -1.81 -109.24
N PHE A 185 34.15 -3.15 -109.16
CA PHE A 185 33.59 -3.89 -108.03
C PHE A 185 34.26 -3.55 -106.69
N ASP A 186 35.59 -3.37 -106.65
CA ASP A 186 36.28 -2.98 -105.42
C ASP A 186 35.99 -1.52 -105.01
N LEU A 187 35.76 -0.62 -105.98
CA LEU A 187 35.29 0.74 -105.68
C LEU A 187 33.84 0.74 -105.16
N MET A 188 32.93 -0.01 -105.79
CA MET A 188 31.55 -0.16 -105.31
C MET A 188 31.53 -0.76 -103.89
N ARG A 189 32.32 -1.81 -103.62
CA ARG A 189 32.45 -2.42 -102.29
C ARG A 189 33.02 -1.45 -101.25
N LYS A 190 33.92 -0.53 -101.63
CA LYS A 190 34.42 0.53 -100.73
C LYS A 190 33.35 1.58 -100.44
N GLN A 191 32.62 2.02 -101.46
CA GLN A 191 31.50 2.98 -101.31
C GLN A 191 30.37 2.39 -100.45
N GLU A 192 30.00 1.14 -100.68
CA GLU A 192 28.99 0.42 -99.89
C GLU A 192 29.42 0.28 -98.42
N LYS A 193 30.68 -0.11 -98.15
CA LYS A 193 31.23 -0.12 -96.78
C LYS A 193 31.19 1.26 -96.11
N THR A 194 31.47 2.34 -96.86
CA THR A 194 31.41 3.71 -96.33
C THR A 194 29.97 4.08 -95.99
N ARG A 195 29.01 3.81 -96.89
CA ARG A 195 27.58 4.04 -96.68
C ARG A 195 27.02 3.24 -95.49
N LEU A 196 27.43 1.97 -95.32
CA LEU A 196 27.04 1.17 -94.17
C LEU A 196 27.63 1.71 -92.86
N ALA A 197 28.86 2.23 -92.88
CA ALA A 197 29.47 2.88 -91.72
C ALA A 197 28.78 4.21 -91.37
N GLU A 198 28.39 5.01 -92.37
CA GLU A 198 27.62 6.24 -92.19
C GLU A 198 26.24 5.96 -91.59
N LEU A 199 25.50 4.99 -92.12
CA LEU A 199 24.20 4.57 -91.57
C LEU A 199 24.32 4.01 -90.14
N ALA A 200 25.39 3.26 -89.84
CA ALA A 200 25.66 2.77 -88.49
C ALA A 200 25.98 3.93 -87.53
N ALA A 201 26.75 4.94 -87.98
CA ALA A 201 27.06 6.13 -87.19
C ALA A 201 25.83 7.02 -86.98
N GLU A 202 24.96 7.16 -87.97
CA GLU A 202 23.68 7.88 -87.87
C GLU A 202 22.73 7.19 -86.88
N LYS A 203 22.58 5.86 -86.99
CA LYS A 203 21.82 5.06 -86.02
C LYS A 203 22.36 5.26 -84.60
N ALA A 204 23.67 5.12 -84.40
CA ALA A 204 24.29 5.31 -83.09
C ALA A 204 24.08 6.73 -82.52
N ARG A 205 24.08 7.77 -83.37
CA ARG A 205 23.73 9.15 -82.96
C ARG A 205 22.27 9.25 -82.52
N ASN A 206 21.34 8.66 -83.28
CA ASN A 206 19.92 8.67 -82.95
C ASN A 206 19.63 7.91 -81.65
N ASP A 207 20.25 6.74 -81.46
CA ASP A 207 20.15 5.94 -80.23
C ASP A 207 20.69 6.73 -79.02
N ALA A 208 21.83 7.45 -79.17
CA ALA A 208 22.37 8.31 -78.13
C ALA A 208 21.47 9.52 -77.80
N VAL A 209 20.83 10.14 -78.79
CA VAL A 209 19.86 11.22 -78.59
C VAL A 209 18.59 10.73 -77.88
N GLN A 210 18.13 9.51 -78.18
CA GLN A 210 17.01 8.88 -77.46
C GLN A 210 17.39 8.59 -76.00
N ALA A 211 18.55 7.97 -75.76
CA ALA A 211 19.04 7.69 -74.41
C ALA A 211 19.17 8.96 -73.55
N ASN A 212 19.67 10.07 -74.12
CA ASN A 212 19.74 11.35 -73.42
C ASN A 212 18.36 11.90 -73.04
N LYS A 213 17.36 11.82 -73.94
CA LYS A 213 15.97 12.19 -73.65
C LYS A 213 15.35 11.33 -72.55
N ASP A 214 15.71 10.05 -72.48
CA ASP A 214 15.22 9.14 -71.45
C ASP A 214 15.82 9.45 -70.07
N ILE A 215 17.13 9.75 -70.03
CA ILE A 215 17.81 10.22 -68.81
C ILE A 215 17.18 11.54 -68.31
N GLU A 216 16.87 12.49 -69.20
CA GLU A 216 16.18 13.73 -68.82
C GLU A 216 14.76 13.48 -68.30
N ARG A 217 13.99 12.58 -68.92
CA ARG A 217 12.65 12.19 -68.43
C ARG A 217 12.73 11.58 -67.03
N GLN A 218 13.69 10.67 -66.80
CA GLN A 218 13.90 10.06 -65.48
C GLN A 218 14.32 11.09 -64.43
N ARG A 219 15.19 12.06 -64.77
CA ARG A 219 15.59 13.14 -63.85
C ARG A 219 14.40 14.00 -63.42
N LYS A 220 13.56 14.45 -64.37
CA LYS A 220 12.37 15.25 -64.07
C LYS A 220 11.40 14.50 -63.16
N LEU A 221 11.10 13.23 -63.45
CA LEU A 221 10.24 12.40 -62.60
C LEU A 221 10.81 12.22 -61.18
N ALA A 222 12.13 12.10 -61.03
CA ALA A 222 12.77 12.02 -59.72
C ALA A 222 12.76 13.36 -58.96
N GLU A 223 12.86 14.49 -59.66
CA GLU A 223 12.73 15.84 -59.09
C GLU A 223 11.29 16.11 -58.63
N ASP A 224 10.29 15.77 -59.45
CA ASP A 224 8.87 15.89 -59.11
C ASP A 224 8.50 15.04 -57.88
N GLN A 225 9.01 13.80 -57.80
CA GLN A 225 8.83 12.94 -56.62
C GLN A 225 9.46 13.55 -55.36
N ARG A 226 10.67 14.12 -55.45
CA ARG A 226 11.32 14.80 -54.31
C ARG A 226 10.50 16.01 -53.84
N ASN A 227 10.02 16.82 -54.78
CA ASN A 227 9.19 17.99 -54.49
C ASN A 227 7.88 17.60 -53.81
N LEU A 228 7.20 16.56 -54.30
CA LEU A 228 5.96 16.04 -53.71
C LEU A 228 6.17 15.52 -52.28
N VAL A 229 7.22 14.72 -52.05
CA VAL A 229 7.57 14.20 -50.73
C VAL A 229 7.91 15.34 -49.76
N GLN A 230 8.61 16.38 -50.23
CA GLN A 230 8.93 17.56 -49.43
C GLN A 230 7.67 18.35 -49.03
N GLN A 231 6.72 18.55 -49.95
CA GLN A 231 5.42 19.18 -49.64
C GLN A 231 4.62 18.36 -48.62
N GLN A 232 4.53 17.04 -48.79
CA GLN A 232 3.85 16.15 -47.84
C GLN A 232 4.50 16.18 -46.46
N ALA A 233 5.84 16.20 -46.38
CA ALA A 233 6.57 16.33 -45.13
C ALA A 233 6.30 17.67 -44.42
N GLN A 234 6.22 18.77 -45.16
CA GLN A 234 5.89 20.09 -44.62
C GLN A 234 4.45 20.15 -44.09
N ALA A 235 3.46 19.66 -44.85
CA ALA A 235 2.07 19.59 -44.41
C ALA A 235 1.90 18.73 -43.15
N LYS A 236 2.56 17.56 -43.11
CA LYS A 236 2.56 16.68 -41.93
C LYS A 236 3.21 17.36 -40.71
N ALA A 237 4.30 18.10 -40.90
CA ALA A 237 4.94 18.86 -39.83
C ALA A 237 4.07 20.01 -39.28
N GLN A 238 3.26 20.65 -40.13
CA GLN A 238 2.28 21.66 -39.69
C GLN A 238 1.17 21.02 -38.85
N ASN A 239 0.58 19.93 -39.32
CA ASN A 239 -0.48 19.21 -38.58
C ASN A 239 0.01 18.73 -37.21
N LEU A 240 1.21 18.14 -37.12
CA LEU A 240 1.80 17.69 -35.86
C LEU A 240 2.04 18.82 -34.86
N ARG A 241 2.44 20.02 -35.34
CA ARG A 241 2.58 21.21 -34.47
C ARG A 241 1.24 21.69 -33.93
N TYR A 242 0.20 21.68 -34.77
CA TYR A 242 -1.15 22.05 -34.38
C TYR A 242 -1.76 21.06 -33.37
N GLU A 243 -1.51 19.75 -33.55
CA GLU A 243 -1.90 18.70 -32.61
C GLU A 243 -1.19 18.83 -31.24
N ASP A 244 0.11 19.12 -31.21
CA ASP A 244 0.86 19.39 -29.97
C ASP A 244 0.36 20.66 -29.25
N GLU A 245 0.03 21.73 -29.98
CA GLU A 245 -0.56 22.93 -29.39
C GLU A 245 -1.95 22.66 -28.77
N LEU A 246 -2.80 21.89 -29.46
CA LEU A 246 -4.09 21.43 -28.95
C LEU A 246 -3.94 20.50 -27.72
N ALA A 247 -2.95 19.61 -27.74
CA ALA A 247 -2.66 18.73 -26.61
C ALA A 247 -2.24 19.53 -25.37
N ARG A 248 -1.37 20.54 -25.52
CA ARG A 248 -0.97 21.44 -24.43
C ARG A 248 -2.16 22.22 -23.87
N LYS A 249 -3.04 22.74 -24.73
CA LYS A 249 -4.25 23.45 -24.32
C LYS A 249 -5.22 22.55 -23.53
N ARG A 250 -5.41 21.29 -23.95
CA ARG A 250 -6.20 20.30 -23.19
C ARG A 250 -5.57 20.02 -21.82
N LEU A 251 -4.28 19.73 -21.77
CA LEU A 251 -3.55 19.43 -20.53
C LEU A 251 -3.56 20.62 -19.54
N GLN A 252 -3.51 21.86 -20.04
CA GLN A 252 -3.69 23.06 -19.21
C GLN A 252 -5.10 23.15 -18.61
N ALA A 253 -6.14 22.92 -19.43
CA ALA A 253 -7.53 22.90 -18.97
C ALA A 253 -7.78 21.80 -17.93
N ASP A 254 -7.23 20.60 -18.14
CA ASP A 254 -7.34 19.47 -17.20
C ASP A 254 -6.68 19.79 -15.85
N HIS A 255 -5.47 20.39 -15.86
CA HIS A 255 -4.81 20.85 -14.64
C HIS A 255 -5.53 22.02 -13.94
N GLU A 256 -6.26 22.86 -14.66
CA GLU A 256 -7.13 23.86 -14.05
C GLU A 256 -8.38 23.25 -13.42
N ALA A 257 -9.01 22.28 -14.09
CA ALA A 257 -10.15 21.55 -13.55
C ALA A 257 -9.76 20.77 -12.27
N GLN A 258 -8.62 20.07 -12.28
CA GLN A 258 -8.07 19.42 -11.08
C GLN A 258 -7.80 20.40 -9.94
N ARG A 259 -7.21 21.57 -10.23
CA ARG A 259 -6.96 22.60 -9.20
C ARG A 259 -8.27 23.12 -8.60
N ARG A 260 -9.31 23.36 -9.41
CA ARG A 260 -10.64 23.77 -8.93
C ARG A 260 -11.27 22.70 -8.04
N HIS A 261 -11.24 21.44 -8.46
CA HIS A 261 -11.79 20.32 -7.68
C HIS A 261 -11.06 20.12 -6.35
N ASN A 262 -9.73 20.22 -6.34
CA ASN A 262 -8.95 20.13 -5.10
C ASN A 262 -9.27 21.28 -4.12
N VAL A 263 -9.43 22.52 -4.61
CA VAL A 263 -9.83 23.67 -3.78
C VAL A 263 -11.23 23.49 -3.21
N GLU A 264 -12.18 22.98 -3.99
CA GLU A 264 -13.55 22.69 -3.55
C GLU A 264 -13.56 21.59 -2.47
N LEU A 265 -12.77 20.53 -2.66
CA LEU A 265 -12.68 19.41 -1.71
C LEU A 265 -12.04 19.83 -0.38
N VAL A 266 -11.00 20.68 -0.40
CA VAL A 266 -10.42 21.29 0.81
C VAL A 266 -11.46 22.15 1.53
N LYS A 267 -12.19 23.02 0.81
CA LYS A 267 -13.26 23.85 1.40
C LYS A 267 -14.35 23.00 2.05
N MET A 268 -14.79 21.92 1.39
CA MET A 268 -15.78 20.99 1.95
C MET A 268 -15.26 20.29 3.22
N GLN A 269 -13.97 19.95 3.25
CA GLN A 269 -13.32 19.35 4.42
C GLN A 269 -13.22 20.34 5.60
N GLU A 270 -12.90 21.61 5.34
CA GLU A 270 -12.90 22.70 6.34
C GLU A 270 -14.32 22.97 6.89
N GLU A 271 -15.34 23.06 6.03
CA GLU A 271 -16.73 23.20 6.47
C GLU A 271 -17.17 22.00 7.33
N SER A 272 -16.73 20.78 6.99
CA SER A 272 -16.98 19.57 7.78
C SER A 272 -16.29 19.61 9.15
N SER A 273 -15.04 20.10 9.23
CA SER A 273 -14.34 20.24 10.51
C SER A 273 -15.00 21.29 11.40
N ILE A 274 -15.37 22.46 10.85
CA ILE A 274 -16.07 23.52 11.59
C ILE A 274 -17.44 23.05 12.10
N ARG A 275 -18.21 22.29 11.30
CA ARG A 275 -19.48 21.68 11.76
C ARG A 275 -19.26 20.69 12.90
N LYS A 276 -18.24 19.83 12.82
CA LYS A 276 -17.89 18.87 13.88
C LYS A 276 -17.41 19.55 15.16
N GLU A 277 -16.66 20.64 15.05
CA GLU A 277 -16.16 21.40 16.19
C GLU A 277 -17.29 22.13 16.92
N ARG A 278 -18.19 22.79 16.19
CA ARG A 278 -19.42 23.38 16.76
C ARG A 278 -20.32 22.33 17.42
N ALA A 279 -20.46 21.15 16.82
CA ALA A 279 -21.21 20.05 17.41
C ALA A 279 -20.58 19.56 18.74
N LYS A 280 -19.24 19.45 18.81
CA LYS A 280 -18.53 19.11 20.05
C LYS A 280 -18.79 20.13 21.15
N ILE A 281 -18.62 21.42 20.86
CA ILE A 281 -18.85 22.50 21.83
C ILE A 281 -20.29 22.43 22.36
N ALA A 282 -21.28 22.30 21.48
CA ALA A 282 -22.69 22.16 21.89
C ALA A 282 -22.95 20.91 22.76
N THR A 283 -22.32 19.76 22.47
CA THR A 283 -22.43 18.57 23.33
C THR A 283 -21.73 18.74 24.68
N GLU A 284 -20.59 19.45 24.73
CA GLU A 284 -19.86 19.70 25.96
C GLU A 284 -20.61 20.68 26.87
N GLU A 285 -21.22 21.73 26.31
CA GLU A 285 -22.13 22.63 27.02
C GLU A 285 -23.35 21.89 27.59
N GLN A 286 -23.95 20.96 26.84
CA GLN A 286 -25.03 20.11 27.32
C GLN A 286 -24.60 19.20 28.48
N ILE A 287 -23.44 18.54 28.38
CA ILE A 287 -22.89 17.70 29.46
C ILE A 287 -22.63 18.53 30.72
N GLN A 288 -22.02 19.71 30.58
CA GLN A 288 -21.79 20.61 31.73
C GLN A 288 -23.09 21.15 32.32
N ALA A 289 -24.12 21.40 31.51
CA ALA A 289 -25.44 21.79 32.00
C ALA A 289 -26.11 20.66 32.79
N GLN A 290 -26.03 19.42 32.29
CA GLN A 290 -26.55 18.23 32.96
C GLN A 290 -25.81 17.95 34.27
N GLN A 291 -24.48 18.08 34.30
CA GLN A 291 -23.68 17.98 35.53
C GLN A 291 -24.07 19.05 36.57
N ARG A 292 -24.25 20.32 36.14
CA ARG A 292 -24.74 21.39 37.02
C ARG A 292 -26.17 21.20 37.53
N GLN A 293 -26.98 20.36 36.89
CA GLN A 293 -28.30 19.97 37.39
C GLN A 293 -28.19 18.83 38.40
N THR A 294 -27.47 17.75 38.07
CA THR A 294 -27.31 16.61 38.98
C THR A 294 -26.53 16.96 40.25
N GLU A 295 -25.57 17.89 40.20
CA GLU A 295 -24.90 18.43 41.38
C GLU A 295 -25.83 19.24 42.29
N LYS A 296 -26.82 19.96 41.73
CA LYS A 296 -27.82 20.70 42.52
C LYS A 296 -28.80 19.74 43.21
N GLU A 297 -29.36 18.79 42.45
CA GLU A 297 -30.25 17.75 42.99
C GLU A 297 -29.56 16.97 44.11
N ARG A 298 -28.29 16.60 43.90
CA ARG A 298 -27.46 15.94 44.91
C ARG A 298 -27.23 16.82 46.15
N ALA A 299 -26.93 18.10 45.97
CA ALA A 299 -26.73 19.03 47.10
C ALA A 299 -28.03 19.28 47.89
N GLU A 300 -29.20 19.20 47.25
CA GLU A 300 -30.51 19.26 47.91
C GLU A 300 -30.79 17.98 48.71
N LEU A 301 -30.59 16.79 48.11
CA LEU A 301 -30.67 15.51 48.81
C LEU A 301 -29.67 15.40 49.98
N GLU A 302 -28.44 15.91 49.82
CA GLU A 302 -27.45 15.95 50.91
C GLU A 302 -27.91 16.89 52.04
N ARG A 303 -28.58 18.02 51.74
CA ARG A 303 -29.18 18.89 52.77
C ARG A 303 -30.36 18.24 53.49
N GLU A 304 -31.22 17.52 52.77
CA GLU A 304 -32.35 16.80 53.36
C GLU A 304 -31.89 15.63 54.24
N THR A 305 -30.95 14.82 53.76
CA THR A 305 -30.36 13.73 54.56
C THR A 305 -29.60 14.23 55.78
N ILE A 306 -28.87 15.36 55.68
CA ILE A 306 -28.26 16.02 56.85
C ILE A 306 -29.33 16.50 57.84
N ARG A 307 -30.45 17.07 57.38
CA ARG A 307 -31.57 17.46 58.27
C ARG A 307 -32.19 16.27 58.99
N VAL A 308 -32.57 15.23 58.25
CA VAL A 308 -33.18 14.01 58.80
C VAL A 308 -32.22 13.33 59.79
N LYS A 309 -30.94 13.21 59.43
CA LYS A 309 -29.92 12.65 60.31
C LYS A 309 -29.71 13.50 61.55
N ALA A 310 -29.63 14.83 61.43
CA ALA A 310 -29.47 15.73 62.58
C ALA A 310 -30.68 15.70 63.54
N MET A 311 -31.90 15.52 63.02
CA MET A 311 -33.10 15.31 63.84
C MET A 311 -33.05 13.97 64.56
N ALA A 312 -32.80 12.86 63.85
CA ALA A 312 -32.69 11.53 64.45
C ALA A 312 -31.53 11.44 65.49
N GLU A 313 -30.42 12.12 65.23
CA GLU A 313 -29.25 12.19 66.14
C GLU A 313 -29.47 13.17 67.32
N ALA A 314 -30.41 14.12 67.20
CA ALA A 314 -30.87 14.94 68.32
C ALA A 314 -31.87 14.18 69.20
N GLU A 315 -32.81 13.44 68.60
CA GLU A 315 -33.75 12.57 69.31
C GLU A 315 -33.03 11.41 70.02
N GLY A 316 -32.08 10.77 69.33
CA GLY A 316 -31.20 9.76 69.91
C GLY A 316 -30.41 10.29 71.11
N ARG A 317 -29.75 11.45 70.97
CA ARG A 317 -29.03 12.08 72.10
C ARG A 317 -29.95 12.53 73.22
N ALA A 318 -31.20 12.93 72.94
CA ALA A 318 -32.18 13.26 73.98
C ALA A 318 -32.67 12.01 74.74
N HIS A 319 -32.70 10.84 74.10
CA HIS A 319 -32.99 9.56 74.75
C HIS A 319 -31.79 9.01 75.53
N GLU A 320 -30.59 9.06 74.96
CA GLU A 320 -29.35 8.66 75.63
C GLU A 320 -29.01 9.55 76.81
N ALA A 321 -29.26 10.87 76.74
CA ALA A 321 -29.05 11.78 77.87
C ALA A 321 -29.90 11.37 79.09
N LYS A 322 -31.17 11.00 78.88
CA LYS A 322 -32.07 10.53 79.95
C LYS A 322 -31.59 9.23 80.59
N LEU A 323 -31.03 8.31 79.80
CA LEU A 323 -30.51 7.02 80.29
C LEU A 323 -29.11 7.14 80.94
N THR A 324 -28.28 8.09 80.47
CA THR A 324 -26.93 8.32 81.00
C THR A 324 -26.92 9.19 82.25
N GLU A 325 -27.93 10.01 82.51
CA GLU A 325 -28.03 10.81 83.75
C GLU A 325 -28.11 9.91 85.01
N GLU A 326 -28.86 8.80 84.95
CA GLU A 326 -28.92 7.82 86.05
C GLU A 326 -27.63 6.99 86.21
N GLN A 327 -26.90 6.71 85.13
CA GLN A 327 -25.66 5.91 85.18
C GLN A 327 -24.42 6.75 85.54
N ASN A 328 -24.28 7.97 85.01
CA ASN A 328 -23.13 8.84 85.29
C ASN A 328 -23.04 9.23 86.76
N ARG A 329 -24.17 9.39 87.46
CA ARG A 329 -24.18 9.73 88.89
C ARG A 329 -23.51 8.66 89.77
N ARG A 330 -23.48 7.40 89.34
CA ARG A 330 -22.74 6.32 90.03
C ARG A 330 -21.26 6.31 89.65
N MET A 331 -20.95 6.42 88.35
CA MET A 331 -19.56 6.33 87.85
C MET A 331 -18.68 7.55 88.22
N LEU A 332 -19.29 8.70 88.51
CA LEU A 332 -18.58 9.93 88.93
C LEU A 332 -17.86 9.80 90.28
N LEU A 333 -18.34 8.95 91.20
CA LEU A 333 -17.70 8.74 92.50
C LEU A 333 -16.39 7.95 92.38
N ASP A 334 -16.35 6.93 91.51
CA ASP A 334 -15.16 6.09 91.34
C ASP A 334 -14.05 6.79 90.54
N ARG A 335 -14.41 7.67 89.61
CA ARG A 335 -13.44 8.29 88.67
C ARG A 335 -12.61 9.43 89.27
N ILE A 336 -13.14 10.14 90.26
CA ILE A 336 -12.46 11.29 90.92
C ILE A 336 -11.12 10.89 91.56
N ASN A 337 -11.01 9.65 92.03
CA ASN A 337 -9.83 9.17 92.77
C ASN A 337 -8.73 8.57 91.87
N GLY A 338 -9.01 8.26 90.59
CA GLY A 338 -8.10 7.43 89.77
C GLY A 338 -7.30 8.15 88.67
N GLU A 339 -7.71 9.36 88.25
CA GLU A 339 -7.17 9.98 87.01
C GLU A 339 -6.24 11.20 87.23
N ARG A 340 -6.08 11.69 88.47
CA ARG A 340 -5.24 12.89 88.75
C ARG A 340 -3.74 12.68 88.57
N GLU A 341 -3.23 11.46 88.65
CA GLU A 341 -1.78 11.19 88.66
C GLU A 341 -1.18 10.95 87.26
N LYS A 342 -1.99 10.54 86.28
CA LYS A 342 -1.50 10.13 84.95
C LYS A 342 -1.29 11.27 83.96
N TRP A 343 -1.93 12.43 84.19
CA TRP A 343 -1.93 13.56 83.25
C TRP A 343 -0.71 14.49 83.35
N LEU A 344 0.07 14.43 84.44
CA LEU A 344 1.24 15.30 84.65
C LEU A 344 2.53 14.79 83.99
N ALA A 345 2.62 13.50 83.66
CA ALA A 345 3.84 12.89 83.10
C ALA A 345 3.95 12.98 81.57
N ALA A 346 2.83 13.14 80.85
CA ALA A 346 2.78 12.97 79.39
C ALA A 346 3.07 14.24 78.56
N ILE A 347 3.04 15.42 79.17
CA ILE A 347 3.05 16.70 78.44
C ILE A 347 4.48 17.24 78.16
N ASN A 348 5.46 16.90 79.00
CA ASN A 348 6.80 17.53 78.94
C ASN A 348 7.83 16.86 78.00
N THR A 349 7.47 15.80 77.26
CA THR A 349 8.44 15.01 76.47
C THR A 349 8.25 15.04 74.95
N THR A 350 7.21 15.70 74.44
CA THR A 350 6.80 15.58 73.01
C THR A 350 6.96 16.84 72.16
N PHE A 351 7.31 18.00 72.74
CA PHE A 351 7.31 19.28 72.00
C PHE A 351 8.68 19.85 71.57
N SER A 352 9.80 19.22 71.94
CA SER A 352 11.15 19.82 71.77
C SER A 352 11.91 19.46 70.49
N HIS A 353 11.41 18.55 69.64
CA HIS A 353 12.16 18.04 68.47
C HIS A 353 11.78 18.64 67.10
N ILE A 354 10.75 19.48 67.01
CA ILE A 354 10.25 19.98 65.71
C ILE A 354 10.81 21.38 65.35
N GLU A 355 11.23 22.19 66.32
CA GLU A 355 11.55 23.61 66.09
C GLU A 355 12.92 23.87 65.40
N GLY A 356 13.91 22.99 65.58
CA GLY A 356 15.30 23.23 65.13
C GLY A 356 15.55 23.10 63.62
N GLY A 357 14.83 22.23 62.92
CA GLY A 357 15.09 21.92 61.50
C GLY A 357 14.52 22.94 60.51
N VAL A 358 13.41 23.60 60.85
CA VAL A 358 12.70 24.50 59.92
C VAL A 358 13.31 25.91 59.92
N ARG A 359 13.75 26.42 61.08
CA ARG A 359 14.40 27.74 61.18
C ARG A 359 15.78 27.81 60.51
N THR A 360 16.53 26.71 60.48
CA THR A 360 17.85 26.63 59.83
C THR A 360 17.77 26.54 58.31
N LEU A 361 16.64 26.10 57.74
CA LEU A 361 16.37 26.13 56.30
C LEU A 361 15.91 27.50 55.77
N LEU A 362 15.29 28.33 56.63
CA LEU A 362 14.79 29.66 56.25
C LEU A 362 15.83 30.78 56.41
N THR A 363 16.90 30.57 57.17
CA THR A 363 17.93 31.59 57.46
C THR A 363 19.14 31.52 56.53
N ASP A 364 19.47 30.37 55.96
CA ASP A 364 20.65 30.18 55.10
C ASP A 364 20.28 30.28 53.61
N ARG A 365 20.48 31.47 53.04
CA ARG A 365 20.12 31.80 51.65
C ARG A 365 20.77 30.86 50.63
N ASN A 366 21.97 30.38 50.89
CA ASN A 366 22.70 29.49 49.97
C ASN A 366 22.11 28.07 49.97
N LYS A 367 21.69 27.57 51.13
CA LYS A 367 20.99 26.27 51.23
C LYS A 367 19.60 26.34 50.60
N LEU A 368 18.84 27.41 50.86
CA LEU A 368 17.53 27.61 50.24
C LEU A 368 17.62 27.66 48.71
N ILE A 369 18.60 28.37 48.14
CA ILE A 369 18.84 28.38 46.69
C ILE A 369 19.21 26.99 46.16
N MET A 370 20.02 26.20 46.87
CA MET A 370 20.33 24.82 46.47
C MET A 370 19.13 23.86 46.56
N THR A 371 18.30 23.98 47.59
CA THR A 371 17.08 23.14 47.74
C THR A 371 16.04 23.50 46.70
N VAL A 372 15.77 24.79 46.48
CA VAL A 372 14.84 25.25 45.43
C VAL A 372 15.40 24.91 44.05
N GLY A 373 16.67 25.22 43.77
CA GLY A 373 17.33 24.88 42.51
C GLY A 373 17.34 23.38 42.21
N GLY A 374 17.57 22.54 43.22
CA GLY A 374 17.48 21.08 43.11
C GLY A 374 16.06 20.60 42.81
N ALA A 375 15.05 21.15 43.49
CA ALA A 375 13.65 20.84 43.23
C ALA A 375 13.19 21.29 41.83
N THR A 376 13.58 22.49 41.39
CA THR A 376 13.28 23.00 40.04
C THR A 376 14.03 22.22 38.96
N ALA A 377 15.28 21.81 39.20
CA ALA A 377 16.04 20.96 38.27
C ALA A 377 15.44 19.56 38.14
N LEU A 378 14.95 18.97 39.24
CA LEU A 378 14.20 17.71 39.20
C LEU A 378 12.87 17.86 38.46
N ALA A 379 12.10 18.91 38.75
CA ALA A 379 10.85 19.19 38.04
C ALA A 379 11.07 19.39 36.53
N ALA A 380 12.09 20.17 36.15
CA ALA A 380 12.47 20.38 34.75
C ALA A 380 12.99 19.09 34.09
N GLY A 381 13.77 18.26 34.79
CA GLY A 381 14.24 16.96 34.31
C GLY A 381 13.09 15.98 34.06
N VAL A 382 12.11 15.91 34.97
CA VAL A 382 10.91 15.07 34.80
C VAL A 382 10.01 15.61 33.69
N TYR A 383 9.86 16.93 33.54
CA TYR A 383 9.02 17.52 32.50
C TYR A 383 9.62 17.35 31.09
N THR A 384 10.92 17.64 30.94
CA THR A 384 11.64 17.49 29.65
C THR A 384 11.73 16.03 29.20
N THR A 385 11.93 15.08 30.12
CA THR A 385 11.90 13.65 29.76
C THR A 385 10.50 13.15 29.40
N ARG A 386 9.46 13.60 30.10
CA ARG A 386 8.06 13.20 29.82
C ARG A 386 7.56 13.69 28.46
N GLU A 387 7.83 14.93 28.08
CA GLU A 387 7.38 15.48 26.80
C GLU A 387 8.34 15.19 25.64
N GLY A 388 9.65 15.14 25.88
CA GLY A 388 10.63 14.64 24.91
C GLY A 388 10.37 13.19 24.50
N ALA A 389 9.94 12.35 25.46
CA ALA A 389 9.49 10.99 25.15
C ALA A 389 8.26 10.96 24.24
N ARG A 390 7.24 11.81 24.45
CA ARG A 390 6.04 11.83 23.57
C ARG A 390 6.39 12.15 22.11
N VAL A 391 7.23 13.16 21.87
CA VAL A 391 7.60 13.60 20.51
C VAL A 391 8.44 12.54 19.79
N THR A 392 9.45 11.99 20.47
CA THR A 392 10.29 10.92 19.91
C THR A 392 9.52 9.61 19.64
N TRP A 393 8.56 9.26 20.49
CA TRP A 393 7.74 8.05 20.35
C TRP A 393 6.92 8.02 19.05
N GLY A 394 6.36 9.17 18.64
CA GLY A 394 5.64 9.29 17.37
C GLY A 394 6.51 9.00 16.14
N TYR A 395 7.77 9.44 16.16
CA TYR A 395 8.70 9.29 15.04
C TYR A 395 9.21 7.83 14.91
N ILE A 396 9.52 7.19 16.04
CA ILE A 396 10.01 5.81 16.09
C ILE A 396 8.94 4.82 15.59
N ASN A 397 7.67 5.04 15.92
CA ASN A 397 6.55 4.21 15.46
C ASN A 397 6.40 4.19 13.93
N ARG A 398 6.78 5.26 13.24
CA ARG A 398 6.69 5.37 11.76
C ARG A 398 7.80 4.62 11.02
N ILE A 399 8.92 4.33 11.69
CA ILE A 399 10.10 3.65 11.11
C ILE A 399 10.12 2.14 11.44
N LEU A 400 9.53 1.76 12.59
CA LEU A 400 9.54 0.38 13.11
C LEU A 400 8.17 -0.30 13.17
N GLY A 401 7.10 0.39 12.77
CA GLY A 401 5.73 -0.15 12.80
C GLY A 401 5.48 -1.27 11.78
N GLN A 402 4.57 -2.18 12.14
CA GLN A 402 4.02 -3.21 11.26
C GLN A 402 3.31 -2.58 10.04
N PRO A 403 3.59 -3.04 8.79
CA PRO A 403 2.90 -2.57 7.60
C PRO A 403 1.37 -2.73 7.68
N SER A 404 0.63 -1.74 7.17
CA SER A 404 -0.83 -1.62 7.36
C SER A 404 -1.69 -2.69 6.68
N LEU A 405 -1.11 -3.56 5.84
CA LEU A 405 -1.81 -4.69 5.19
C LEU A 405 -1.69 -5.98 6.00
N ILE A 406 -0.82 -6.02 7.00
CA ILE A 406 -0.61 -7.21 7.82
C ILE A 406 -1.64 -7.19 8.94
N ARG A 407 -2.63 -8.08 8.87
CA ARG A 407 -3.70 -8.24 9.87
C ARG A 407 -3.17 -8.81 11.18
N GLU A 408 -2.28 -9.80 11.10
CA GLU A 408 -1.64 -10.43 12.26
C GLU A 408 -0.14 -10.63 12.03
N SER A 409 0.69 -10.47 13.06
CA SER A 409 2.08 -10.92 13.01
C SER A 409 2.61 -11.42 14.36
N SER A 410 3.50 -12.40 14.34
CA SER A 410 4.27 -12.82 15.52
C SER A 410 5.51 -11.93 15.75
N MET A 411 5.91 -11.13 14.76
CA MET A 411 6.88 -10.06 14.96
C MET A 411 6.28 -9.06 15.95
N GLY A 412 6.95 -8.86 17.08
CA GLY A 412 6.50 -7.91 18.09
C GLY A 412 6.37 -6.50 17.50
N ARG A 413 5.28 -5.80 17.83
CA ARG A 413 4.96 -4.44 17.33
C ARG A 413 6.10 -3.41 17.50
N PHE A 414 7.06 -3.72 18.38
CA PHE A 414 8.37 -3.07 18.47
C PHE A 414 9.48 -4.11 18.59
N PRO A 415 10.58 -4.04 17.80
CA PRO A 415 11.65 -5.04 17.84
C PRO A 415 12.39 -5.13 19.18
N TRP A 416 12.37 -4.07 19.99
CA TRP A 416 13.01 -4.03 21.31
C TRP A 416 12.10 -4.53 22.46
N ALA A 417 10.79 -4.72 22.23
CA ALA A 417 9.90 -5.29 23.24
C ALA A 417 10.28 -6.75 23.58
N GLY A 418 10.81 -7.49 22.59
CA GLY A 418 11.40 -8.81 22.80
C GLY A 418 12.64 -8.78 23.70
N SER A 419 13.48 -7.74 23.61
CA SER A 419 14.71 -7.60 24.40
C SER A 419 14.43 -7.37 25.89
N VAL A 420 13.43 -6.57 26.23
CA VAL A 420 13.02 -6.35 27.64
C VAL A 420 12.39 -7.61 28.23
N SER A 421 11.59 -8.33 27.44
CA SER A 421 11.08 -9.67 27.82
C SER A 421 12.21 -10.67 28.04
N GLN A 422 13.22 -10.71 27.16
CA GLN A 422 14.38 -11.58 27.30
C GLN A 422 15.24 -11.24 28.53
N PHE A 423 15.44 -9.96 28.87
CA PHE A 423 16.16 -9.58 30.09
C PHE A 423 15.42 -10.05 31.35
N LYS A 424 14.10 -9.81 31.41
CA LYS A 424 13.23 -10.28 32.51
C LYS A 424 13.21 -11.81 32.61
N ASN A 425 13.17 -12.52 31.48
CA ASN A 425 13.21 -13.98 31.38
C ASN A 425 14.62 -14.59 31.55
N ARG A 426 15.68 -13.77 31.65
CA ARG A 426 17.06 -14.23 31.95
C ARG A 426 17.34 -14.13 33.45
N ILE A 427 16.68 -13.19 34.14
CA ILE A 427 16.70 -13.08 35.61
C ILE A 427 15.85 -14.18 36.24
N SER A 428 14.67 -14.51 35.70
CA SER A 428 13.84 -15.61 36.21
C SER A 428 14.44 -17.01 36.00
N ARG A 429 15.43 -17.16 35.11
CA ARG A 429 16.08 -18.44 34.79
C ARG A 429 17.24 -18.85 35.69
N PHE A 430 17.60 -18.04 36.68
CA PHE A 430 18.59 -18.44 37.71
C PHE A 430 18.00 -19.33 38.83
N GLY A 431 16.67 -19.56 38.84
CA GLY A 431 15.99 -20.36 39.87
C GLY A 431 15.51 -21.76 39.45
N THR A 432 15.38 -22.05 38.15
CA THR A 432 14.74 -23.29 37.66
C THR A 432 15.42 -23.85 36.40
N ALA A 433 16.46 -24.66 36.62
CA ALA A 433 17.08 -25.49 35.58
C ALA A 433 16.50 -26.90 35.61
N ALA A 434 15.22 -27.05 35.25
CA ALA A 434 14.57 -28.35 35.02
C ALA A 434 13.37 -28.21 34.06
N SER A 435 13.20 -29.19 33.17
CA SER A 435 12.04 -29.42 32.30
C SER A 435 11.58 -28.25 31.40
N ALA A 436 12.09 -28.23 30.17
CA ALA A 436 11.45 -27.60 29.01
C ALA A 436 11.13 -28.66 27.94
N GLU A 437 10.34 -29.67 28.34
CA GLU A 437 9.83 -30.72 27.46
C GLU A 437 8.31 -30.77 27.62
N GLY A 438 7.55 -30.82 26.52
CA GLY A 438 6.11 -31.13 26.58
C GLY A 438 5.08 -30.02 26.30
N GLU A 439 5.20 -29.27 25.19
CA GLU A 439 4.01 -28.80 24.47
C GLU A 439 3.97 -29.44 23.07
N LYS A 440 3.02 -30.34 22.83
CA LYS A 440 2.89 -31.08 21.56
C LYS A 440 2.32 -30.16 20.46
N PRO A 441 3.08 -29.77 19.42
CA PRO A 441 2.65 -28.61 18.62
C PRO A 441 1.46 -28.85 17.67
N LEU A 442 1.22 -30.08 17.21
CA LEU A 442 0.16 -30.38 16.22
C LEU A 442 -1.12 -30.99 16.78
N ASP A 443 -1.23 -31.21 18.08
CA ASP A 443 -2.37 -31.97 18.60
C ASP A 443 -3.66 -31.14 18.60
N ASN A 444 -3.55 -29.82 18.39
CA ASN A 444 -4.67 -28.88 18.23
C ASN A 444 -5.17 -28.73 16.78
N VAL A 445 -4.53 -29.37 15.78
CA VAL A 445 -4.95 -29.28 14.37
C VAL A 445 -5.20 -30.69 13.81
N ILE A 446 -6.48 -31.02 13.66
CA ILE A 446 -6.96 -32.29 13.11
C ILE A 446 -6.99 -32.19 11.59
N LEU A 447 -6.27 -33.09 10.92
CA LEU A 447 -6.11 -33.17 9.46
C LEU A 447 -5.98 -34.63 9.05
N HIS A 448 -6.24 -34.91 7.76
CA HIS A 448 -5.99 -36.22 7.17
C HIS A 448 -4.53 -36.69 7.39
N PRO A 449 -4.28 -37.96 7.76
CA PRO A 449 -2.94 -38.43 8.15
C PRO A 449 -1.85 -38.21 7.10
N SER A 450 -2.16 -38.31 5.81
CA SER A 450 -1.20 -38.02 4.73
C SER A 450 -0.83 -36.54 4.67
N LEU A 451 -1.82 -35.65 4.78
CA LEU A 451 -1.65 -34.19 4.80
C LEU A 451 -0.86 -33.76 6.03
N LYS A 452 -1.19 -34.28 7.22
CA LYS A 452 -0.42 -34.02 8.46
C LYS A 452 1.06 -34.42 8.30
N LYS A 453 1.35 -35.61 7.75
CA LYS A 453 2.73 -36.05 7.47
C LYS A 453 3.44 -35.14 6.48
N ARG A 454 2.77 -34.69 5.40
CA ARG A 454 3.36 -33.76 4.41
C ARG A 454 3.69 -32.39 5.04
N ILE A 455 2.77 -31.84 5.84
CA ILE A 455 2.99 -30.59 6.59
C ILE A 455 4.14 -30.73 7.59
N GLU A 456 4.22 -31.84 8.33
CA GLU A 456 5.35 -32.11 9.22
C GLU A 456 6.69 -32.17 8.49
N HIS A 457 6.70 -32.82 7.32
CA HIS A 457 7.90 -32.89 6.48
C HIS A 457 8.31 -31.49 5.98
N LEU A 458 7.37 -30.69 5.48
CA LEU A 458 7.64 -29.33 4.99
C LEU A 458 8.09 -28.38 6.11
N ALA A 459 7.50 -28.47 7.31
CA ALA A 459 7.92 -27.67 8.45
C ALA A 459 9.36 -28.02 8.90
N ARG A 460 9.71 -29.31 8.91
CA ARG A 460 11.09 -29.80 9.17
C ARG A 460 12.06 -29.39 8.08
N ALA A 461 11.67 -29.52 6.80
CA ALA A 461 12.47 -29.09 5.66
C ALA A 461 12.77 -27.58 5.75
N THR A 462 11.75 -26.76 6.01
CA THR A 462 11.89 -25.29 6.18
C THR A 462 12.79 -24.94 7.38
N ALA A 463 12.67 -25.65 8.50
CA ALA A 463 13.57 -25.49 9.65
C ALA A 463 15.05 -25.81 9.30
N ASN A 464 15.26 -26.88 8.53
CA ASN A 464 16.59 -27.31 8.09
C ASN A 464 17.17 -26.37 7.03
N THR A 465 16.37 -25.90 6.08
CA THR A 465 16.74 -24.88 5.08
C THR A 465 17.30 -23.64 5.77
N LYS A 466 16.63 -23.18 6.83
CA LYS A 466 17.08 -22.05 7.66
C LYS A 466 18.41 -22.32 8.36
N SER A 467 18.62 -23.50 8.95
CA SER A 467 19.89 -23.81 9.62
C SER A 467 21.07 -23.95 8.64
N HIS A 468 20.80 -24.33 7.39
CA HIS A 468 21.82 -24.48 6.33
C HIS A 468 21.91 -23.26 5.39
N GLN A 469 21.19 -22.16 5.68
CA GLN A 469 21.15 -20.93 4.87
C GLN A 469 20.78 -21.14 3.38
N ALA A 470 20.03 -22.20 3.08
CA ALA A 470 19.49 -22.46 1.76
C ALA A 470 18.30 -21.54 1.45
N PRO A 471 17.96 -21.30 0.16
CA PRO A 471 16.74 -20.58 -0.19
C PRO A 471 15.49 -21.32 0.30
N PHE A 472 14.49 -20.54 0.72
CA PHE A 472 13.18 -21.05 1.08
C PHE A 472 12.37 -21.49 -0.15
N ARG A 473 11.32 -22.27 0.11
CA ARG A 473 10.36 -22.75 -0.90
C ARG A 473 9.01 -22.08 -0.69
N ASN A 474 8.40 -21.59 -1.76
CA ASN A 474 7.06 -21.01 -1.72
C ASN A 474 6.00 -22.12 -1.77
N MET A 475 4.88 -21.90 -1.09
CA MET A 475 3.82 -22.90 -0.95
C MET A 475 2.46 -22.33 -1.38
N MET A 476 1.62 -23.17 -2.01
CA MET A 476 0.21 -22.85 -2.29
C MET A 476 -0.72 -23.84 -1.61
N PHE A 477 -1.67 -23.32 -0.84
CA PHE A 477 -2.70 -24.07 -0.14
C PHE A 477 -4.04 -23.87 -0.85
N TYR A 478 -4.59 -24.92 -1.44
CA TYR A 478 -5.88 -24.87 -2.14
C TYR A 478 -6.89 -25.86 -1.55
N GLY A 479 -8.17 -25.65 -1.85
CA GLY A 479 -9.29 -26.48 -1.39
C GLY A 479 -10.42 -25.64 -0.79
N PRO A 480 -11.51 -26.25 -0.29
CA PRO A 480 -12.68 -25.54 0.19
C PRO A 480 -12.40 -24.54 1.34
N PRO A 481 -13.26 -23.53 1.55
CA PRO A 481 -13.10 -22.58 2.64
C PRO A 481 -13.46 -23.23 3.98
N GLY A 482 -12.66 -22.98 5.03
CA GLY A 482 -12.90 -23.53 6.37
C GLY A 482 -12.27 -24.90 6.65
N THR A 483 -11.35 -25.37 5.81
CA THR A 483 -10.53 -26.59 6.00
C THR A 483 -9.24 -26.35 6.82
N GLY A 484 -9.05 -25.15 7.39
CA GLY A 484 -7.93 -24.87 8.31
C GLY A 484 -6.63 -24.37 7.67
N LYS A 485 -6.62 -24.04 6.36
CA LYS A 485 -5.46 -23.49 5.61
C LYS A 485 -4.63 -22.46 6.43
N THR A 486 -5.29 -21.42 6.95
CA THR A 486 -4.71 -20.34 7.76
C THR A 486 -4.09 -20.83 9.08
N MET A 487 -4.74 -21.78 9.76
CA MET A 487 -4.22 -22.37 11.01
C MET A 487 -2.96 -23.20 10.75
N VAL A 488 -2.94 -23.96 9.66
CA VAL A 488 -1.78 -24.76 9.25
C VAL A 488 -0.58 -23.89 8.88
N ALA A 489 -0.78 -22.77 8.17
CA ALA A 489 0.30 -21.83 7.87
C ALA A 489 0.96 -21.25 9.14
N ARG A 490 0.14 -20.87 10.13
CA ARG A 490 0.61 -20.38 11.44
C ARG A 490 1.43 -21.45 12.19
N GLU A 491 1.00 -22.71 12.14
CA GLU A 491 1.67 -23.81 12.82
C GLU A 491 2.96 -24.26 12.09
N ILE A 492 3.01 -24.17 10.75
CA ILE A 492 4.27 -24.33 9.99
C ILE A 492 5.28 -23.26 10.41
N ALA A 493 4.88 -21.98 10.50
CA ALA A 493 5.77 -20.91 10.96
C ALA A 493 6.31 -21.20 12.37
N ARG A 494 5.43 -21.57 13.31
CA ARG A 494 5.75 -21.95 14.69
C ARG A 494 6.75 -23.10 14.75
N LYS A 495 6.52 -24.18 13.99
CA LYS A 495 7.42 -25.34 13.92
C LYS A 495 8.76 -25.07 13.25
N SER A 496 8.78 -24.25 12.21
CA SER A 496 10.01 -23.88 11.50
C SER A 496 10.82 -22.81 12.23
N GLY A 497 10.30 -22.27 13.35
CA GLY A 497 10.92 -21.21 14.11
C GLY A 497 11.04 -19.90 13.33
N LEU A 498 10.17 -19.69 12.34
CA LEU A 498 10.04 -18.45 11.58
C LEU A 498 9.12 -17.49 12.34
N ASP A 499 9.24 -16.20 12.06
CA ASP A 499 8.15 -15.29 12.40
C ASP A 499 6.99 -15.48 11.40
N TYR A 500 5.77 -15.13 11.81
CA TYR A 500 4.54 -15.22 11.01
C TYR A 500 4.01 -13.83 10.71
N ALA A 501 3.50 -13.63 9.49
CA ALA A 501 2.66 -12.49 9.12
C ALA A 501 1.53 -12.94 8.22
N MET A 502 0.33 -12.36 8.41
CA MET A 502 -0.86 -12.62 7.61
C MET A 502 -1.35 -11.34 6.95
N MET A 503 -1.61 -11.38 5.64
CA MET A 503 -2.45 -10.42 4.92
C MET A 503 -3.62 -11.14 4.24
N THR A 504 -4.60 -10.39 3.76
CA THR A 504 -5.72 -10.92 2.96
C THR A 504 -5.76 -10.19 1.62
N GLY A 505 -5.91 -10.94 0.52
CA GLY A 505 -5.89 -10.39 -0.85
C GLY A 505 -7.00 -9.37 -1.10
N GLY A 506 -8.16 -9.53 -0.45
CA GLY A 506 -9.24 -8.55 -0.47
C GLY A 506 -8.87 -7.16 0.06
N ASP A 507 -7.84 -7.04 0.92
CA ASP A 507 -7.36 -5.73 1.40
C ASP A 507 -6.48 -5.01 0.37
N VAL A 508 -6.02 -5.70 -0.69
CA VAL A 508 -5.12 -5.14 -1.71
C VAL A 508 -5.88 -4.24 -2.68
N ALA A 509 -7.09 -4.63 -3.11
CA ALA A 509 -7.86 -3.88 -4.10
C ALA A 509 -8.30 -2.47 -3.63
N PRO A 510 -8.78 -2.25 -2.39
CA PRO A 510 -9.15 -0.92 -1.90
C PRO A 510 -8.02 0.11 -1.83
N LEU A 511 -6.75 -0.32 -1.86
CA LEU A 511 -5.58 0.56 -1.79
C LEU A 511 -5.25 1.25 -3.12
N GLY A 512 -5.82 0.79 -4.23
CA GLY A 512 -5.51 1.31 -5.57
C GLY A 512 -4.01 1.34 -5.85
N ALA A 513 -3.51 2.46 -6.37
CA ALA A 513 -2.08 2.65 -6.66
C ALA A 513 -1.16 2.51 -5.43
N GLN A 514 -1.65 2.69 -4.20
CA GLN A 514 -0.83 2.53 -3.00
C GLN A 514 -0.47 1.07 -2.71
N ALA A 515 -1.21 0.10 -3.27
CA ALA A 515 -0.97 -1.34 -3.09
C ALA A 515 0.48 -1.74 -3.41
N VAL A 516 1.04 -1.24 -4.52
CA VAL A 516 2.43 -1.47 -4.95
C VAL A 516 3.42 -1.07 -3.85
N THR A 517 3.30 0.16 -3.35
CA THR A 517 4.18 0.69 -2.30
C THR A 517 4.07 -0.13 -1.02
N LYS A 518 2.85 -0.56 -0.65
CA LYS A 518 2.59 -1.36 0.55
C LYS A 518 3.14 -2.78 0.44
N ILE A 519 3.05 -3.42 -0.73
CA ILE A 519 3.66 -4.71 -1.00
C ILE A 519 5.18 -4.61 -0.84
N HIS A 520 5.83 -3.61 -1.46
CA HIS A 520 7.28 -3.42 -1.28
C HIS A 520 7.67 -3.22 0.20
N GLN A 521 6.89 -2.43 0.97
CA GLN A 521 7.10 -2.23 2.40
C GLN A 521 7.02 -3.52 3.23
N ILE A 522 6.15 -4.48 2.86
CA ILE A 522 6.07 -5.79 3.55
C ILE A 522 7.33 -6.60 3.32
N PHE A 523 7.82 -6.69 2.08
CA PHE A 523 9.06 -7.40 1.78
C PHE A 523 10.30 -6.75 2.41
N ASP A 524 10.36 -5.41 2.46
CA ASP A 524 11.46 -4.71 3.15
C ASP A 524 11.37 -4.79 4.68
N TRP A 525 10.17 -4.96 5.24
CA TRP A 525 9.96 -5.24 6.66
C TRP A 525 10.32 -6.69 7.01
N ALA A 526 9.99 -7.65 6.14
CA ALA A 526 10.33 -9.07 6.31
C ALA A 526 11.84 -9.29 6.42
N LYS A 527 12.63 -8.61 5.58
CA LYS A 527 14.11 -8.61 5.63
C LYS A 527 14.70 -8.08 6.95
N LYS A 528 13.91 -7.43 7.81
CA LYS A 528 14.33 -7.00 9.15
C LYS A 528 14.13 -8.09 10.22
N SER A 529 13.50 -9.23 9.89
CA SER A 529 13.40 -10.36 10.83
C SER A 529 14.70 -11.16 10.86
N ASN A 530 15.33 -11.22 12.03
CA ASN A 530 16.48 -12.11 12.29
C ASN A 530 16.11 -13.61 12.24
N LYS A 531 14.82 -13.97 12.18
CA LYS A 531 14.37 -15.37 12.11
C LYS A 531 13.96 -15.78 10.70
N GLY A 532 13.82 -14.86 9.76
CA GLY A 532 13.04 -15.07 8.55
C GLY A 532 11.52 -15.08 8.84
N LEU A 533 10.73 -14.73 7.82
CA LEU A 533 9.29 -14.52 7.92
C LEU A 533 8.51 -15.46 7.00
N LEU A 534 7.54 -16.19 7.54
CA LEU A 534 6.49 -16.82 6.76
C LEU A 534 5.37 -15.80 6.53
N LEU A 535 5.20 -15.39 5.28
CA LEU A 535 4.18 -14.47 4.81
C LEU A 535 3.00 -15.25 4.24
N PHE A 536 1.91 -15.32 5.00
CA PHE A 536 0.66 -15.92 4.59
C PHE A 536 -0.25 -14.89 3.90
N ILE A 537 -0.70 -15.20 2.68
CA ILE A 537 -1.67 -14.41 1.92
C ILE A 537 -2.95 -15.24 1.81
N ASP A 538 -3.96 -14.87 2.58
CA ASP A 538 -5.31 -15.47 2.49
C ASP A 538 -6.10 -14.83 1.34
N GLU A 539 -7.04 -15.55 0.73
CA GLU A 539 -7.82 -15.07 -0.43
C GLU A 539 -6.92 -14.47 -1.53
N ALA A 540 -5.82 -15.16 -1.86
CA ALA A 540 -4.82 -14.70 -2.82
C ALA A 540 -5.42 -14.56 -4.25
N ASP A 541 -6.46 -15.34 -4.55
CA ASP A 541 -7.31 -15.22 -5.73
C ASP A 541 -7.90 -13.79 -5.89
N ALA A 542 -8.15 -13.02 -4.82
CA ALA A 542 -8.75 -11.69 -4.93
C ALA A 542 -7.90 -10.61 -5.65
N PHE A 543 -6.59 -10.84 -5.85
CA PHE A 543 -5.73 -9.92 -6.62
C PHE A 543 -4.67 -10.60 -7.50
N LEU A 544 -4.56 -11.93 -7.47
CA LEU A 544 -3.64 -12.71 -8.31
C LEU A 544 -4.32 -13.42 -9.49
N CYS A 545 -5.54 -12.99 -9.87
CA CYS A 545 -6.22 -13.52 -11.06
C CYS A 545 -5.42 -13.32 -12.36
N GLU A 546 -5.72 -14.12 -13.38
CA GLU A 546 -5.18 -13.94 -14.72
C GLU A 546 -5.37 -12.50 -15.27
N ARG A 547 -4.28 -11.95 -15.81
CA ARG A 547 -4.19 -10.60 -16.38
C ARG A 547 -5.22 -10.32 -17.48
N ASN A 548 -5.62 -11.36 -18.22
CA ASN A 548 -6.50 -11.27 -19.38
C ASN A 548 -7.98 -11.18 -19.02
N SER A 549 -8.38 -11.39 -17.77
CA SER A 549 -9.77 -11.16 -17.37
C SER A 549 -10.12 -9.68 -17.51
N THR A 550 -11.20 -9.39 -18.24
CA THR A 550 -11.68 -8.03 -18.58
C THR A 550 -12.01 -7.18 -17.35
N TYR A 551 -12.11 -7.82 -16.18
CA TYR A 551 -12.54 -7.24 -14.91
C TYR A 551 -11.39 -6.85 -13.96
N MET A 552 -10.11 -7.15 -14.27
CA MET A 552 -8.99 -6.73 -13.42
C MET A 552 -8.75 -5.22 -13.50
N SER A 553 -8.73 -4.57 -12.33
CA SER A 553 -8.28 -3.18 -12.19
C SER A 553 -6.78 -3.06 -12.49
N GLU A 554 -6.37 -1.94 -13.12
CA GLU A 554 -4.96 -1.59 -13.34
C GLU A 554 -4.15 -1.59 -12.02
N ALA A 555 -4.79 -1.22 -10.91
CA ALA A 555 -4.20 -1.27 -9.57
C ALA A 555 -3.88 -2.71 -9.13
N GLN A 556 -4.77 -3.66 -9.38
CA GLN A 556 -4.54 -5.09 -9.07
C GLN A 556 -3.43 -5.66 -9.96
N ARG A 557 -3.44 -5.37 -11.27
CA ARG A 557 -2.35 -5.77 -12.18
C ARG A 557 -1.00 -5.21 -11.73
N SER A 558 -0.97 -3.96 -11.26
CA SER A 558 0.23 -3.34 -10.72
C SER A 558 0.69 -4.00 -9.41
N ALA A 559 -0.24 -4.36 -8.52
CA ALA A 559 0.04 -5.09 -7.28
C ALA A 559 0.57 -6.52 -7.53
N LEU A 560 -0.03 -7.25 -8.47
CA LEU A 560 0.45 -8.54 -8.98
C LEU A 560 1.89 -8.41 -9.50
N ASN A 561 2.15 -7.45 -10.39
CA ASN A 561 3.50 -7.20 -10.90
C ASN A 561 4.50 -6.82 -9.80
N ALA A 562 4.08 -6.10 -8.76
CA ALA A 562 4.94 -5.76 -7.61
C ALA A 562 5.29 -6.99 -6.76
N LEU A 563 4.34 -7.93 -6.58
CA LEU A 563 4.60 -9.22 -5.93
C LEU A 563 5.54 -10.07 -6.79
N LEU A 564 5.28 -10.17 -8.09
CA LEU A 564 6.15 -10.87 -9.06
C LEU A 564 7.52 -10.21 -9.25
N PHE A 565 7.70 -8.93 -8.92
CA PHE A 565 9.03 -8.34 -8.85
C PHE A 565 9.79 -8.84 -7.61
N ARG A 566 9.09 -9.07 -6.49
CA ARG A 566 9.69 -9.49 -5.21
C ARG A 566 9.90 -11.00 -5.09
N THR A 567 9.13 -11.82 -5.82
CA THR A 567 9.26 -13.29 -5.85
C THR A 567 10.03 -13.80 -7.07
N GLY A 568 10.78 -12.94 -7.77
CA GLY A 568 11.55 -13.33 -8.96
C GLY A 568 12.78 -14.16 -8.61
N ASP A 569 13.44 -13.82 -7.49
CA ASP A 569 14.56 -14.56 -6.93
C ASP A 569 14.10 -15.37 -5.71
N GLN A 570 14.66 -16.57 -5.54
CA GLN A 570 14.40 -17.40 -4.37
C GLN A 570 15.03 -16.77 -3.10
N SER A 571 14.20 -16.40 -2.14
CA SER A 571 14.62 -15.66 -0.95
C SER A 571 15.14 -16.57 0.17
N ARG A 572 16.09 -16.06 0.96
CA ARG A 572 16.53 -16.68 2.23
C ARG A 572 15.88 -16.07 3.47
N ASP A 573 15.10 -15.00 3.29
CA ASP A 573 14.52 -14.22 4.39
C ASP A 573 13.00 -14.42 4.50
N ILE A 574 12.34 -14.82 3.41
CA ILE A 574 10.88 -14.93 3.34
C ILE A 574 10.43 -16.29 2.78
N VAL A 575 9.39 -16.87 3.38
CA VAL A 575 8.60 -17.99 2.84
C VAL A 575 7.25 -17.42 2.42
N LEU A 576 6.87 -17.52 1.15
CA LEU A 576 5.52 -17.15 0.73
C LEU A 576 4.56 -18.34 0.84
N VAL A 577 3.41 -18.15 1.49
CA VAL A 577 2.33 -19.14 1.52
C VAL A 577 1.05 -18.49 1.01
N LEU A 578 0.60 -18.89 -0.18
CA LEU A 578 -0.62 -18.40 -0.81
C LEU A 578 -1.78 -19.34 -0.49
N ALA A 579 -2.91 -18.83 0.01
CA ALA A 579 -4.14 -19.59 0.13
C ALA A 579 -5.19 -19.12 -0.88
N THR A 580 -5.77 -20.06 -1.60
CA THR A 580 -6.84 -19.83 -2.60
C THR A 580 -7.96 -20.84 -2.38
N ASN A 581 -9.18 -20.48 -2.80
CA ASN A 581 -10.27 -21.46 -2.95
C ASN A 581 -10.44 -21.90 -4.41
N ARG A 582 -9.86 -21.14 -5.36
CA ARG A 582 -9.93 -21.36 -6.81
C ARG A 582 -8.52 -21.34 -7.42
N PRO A 583 -7.80 -22.48 -7.42
CA PRO A 583 -6.44 -22.52 -7.98
C PRO A 583 -6.39 -22.31 -9.49
N GLY A 584 -7.50 -22.57 -10.22
CA GLY A 584 -7.58 -22.37 -11.66
C GLY A 584 -7.71 -20.91 -12.12
N ASP A 585 -8.05 -19.98 -11.23
CA ASP A 585 -8.24 -18.56 -11.57
C ASP A 585 -6.93 -17.75 -11.52
N LEU A 586 -5.82 -18.35 -11.04
CA LEU A 586 -4.54 -17.68 -10.73
C LEU A 586 -3.64 -17.46 -11.96
N ASP A 587 -2.97 -16.31 -12.00
CA ASP A 587 -1.98 -15.96 -13.04
C ASP A 587 -0.86 -17.02 -13.14
N SER A 588 -0.60 -17.51 -14.35
CA SER A 588 0.37 -18.59 -14.60
C SER A 588 1.78 -18.27 -14.10
N ALA A 589 2.20 -16.99 -14.12
CA ALA A 589 3.49 -16.55 -13.61
C ALA A 589 3.59 -16.55 -12.07
N VAL A 590 2.46 -16.64 -11.35
CA VAL A 590 2.44 -16.91 -9.89
C VAL A 590 2.63 -18.41 -9.64
N THR A 591 1.90 -19.24 -10.39
CA THR A 591 1.96 -20.71 -10.30
C THR A 591 3.35 -21.27 -10.59
N ASP A 592 4.06 -20.71 -11.57
CA ASP A 592 5.46 -21.03 -11.92
C ASP A 592 6.46 -20.83 -10.75
N ARG A 593 6.10 -20.02 -9.75
CA ARG A 593 6.97 -19.63 -8.63
C ARG A 593 6.63 -20.29 -7.30
N ILE A 594 5.70 -21.25 -7.34
CA ILE A 594 5.27 -22.06 -6.21
C ILE A 594 6.00 -23.41 -6.30
N ASP A 595 6.88 -23.67 -5.35
CA ASP A 595 7.62 -24.93 -5.29
C ASP A 595 6.77 -26.11 -4.78
N GLU A 596 5.79 -25.84 -3.89
CA GLU A 596 4.98 -26.85 -3.21
C GLU A 596 3.49 -26.53 -3.25
N VAL A 597 2.71 -27.38 -3.93
CA VAL A 597 1.25 -27.26 -3.98
C VAL A 597 0.58 -28.28 -3.05
N ILE A 598 -0.27 -27.82 -2.13
CA ILE A 598 -0.90 -28.62 -1.07
C ILE A 598 -2.43 -28.50 -1.12
N GLU A 599 -3.09 -29.65 -1.26
CA GLU A 599 -4.55 -29.75 -1.18
C GLU A 599 -5.04 -29.89 0.27
N PHE A 600 -6.12 -29.19 0.57
CA PHE A 600 -6.87 -29.29 1.82
C PHE A 600 -8.28 -29.82 1.53
N PRO A 601 -8.49 -31.15 1.51
CA PRO A 601 -9.79 -31.75 1.28
C PRO A 601 -10.75 -31.49 2.46
N LEU A 602 -12.01 -31.86 2.28
CA LEU A 602 -12.99 -31.93 3.37
C LEU A 602 -12.63 -33.08 4.34
N PRO A 603 -12.91 -32.95 5.64
CA PRO A 603 -12.53 -33.94 6.65
C PRO A 603 -13.31 -35.26 6.51
N GLY A 604 -12.58 -36.38 6.61
CA GLY A 604 -13.17 -37.73 6.66
C GLY A 604 -13.91 -38.02 7.98
N GLU A 605 -14.68 -39.11 8.06
CA GLU A 605 -15.50 -39.46 9.26
C GLU A 605 -14.70 -39.40 10.57
N GLU A 606 -13.53 -40.04 10.60
CA GLU A 606 -12.62 -40.08 11.76
C GLU A 606 -12.01 -38.72 12.13
N GLU A 607 -11.96 -37.76 11.19
CA GLU A 607 -11.55 -36.39 11.45
C GLU A 607 -12.73 -35.55 11.95
N ARG A 608 -13.92 -35.73 11.38
CA ARG A 608 -15.16 -35.08 11.84
C ARG A 608 -15.51 -35.48 13.26
N PHE A 609 -15.35 -36.76 13.62
CA PHE A 609 -15.51 -37.25 15.00
C PHE A 609 -14.57 -36.53 15.96
N LYS A 610 -13.28 -36.44 15.63
CA LYS A 610 -12.27 -35.74 16.45
C LYS A 610 -12.55 -34.23 16.52
N LEU A 611 -13.00 -33.61 15.43
CA LEU A 611 -13.35 -32.19 15.37
C LEU A 611 -14.58 -31.88 16.23
N LEU A 612 -15.63 -32.70 16.16
CA LEU A 612 -16.80 -32.60 17.04
C LEU A 612 -16.37 -32.70 18.51
N LYS A 613 -15.59 -33.72 18.87
CA LYS A 613 -15.09 -33.90 20.25
C LYS A 613 -14.23 -32.71 20.74
N LEU A 614 -13.36 -32.18 19.87
CA LEU A 614 -12.53 -30.99 20.16
C LEU A 614 -13.36 -29.71 20.34
N TYR A 615 -14.38 -29.50 19.50
CA TYR A 615 -15.24 -28.31 19.64
C TYR A 615 -16.20 -28.46 20.83
N LEU A 616 -16.73 -29.65 21.09
CA LEU A 616 -17.60 -29.91 22.25
C LEU A 616 -16.84 -29.63 23.56
N SER A 617 -15.62 -30.15 23.74
CA SER A 617 -14.83 -29.84 24.94
C SER A 617 -14.50 -28.35 25.07
N LYS A 618 -14.19 -27.69 23.95
CA LYS A 618 -13.86 -26.27 23.91
C LYS A 618 -15.04 -25.36 24.27
N TYR A 619 -16.22 -25.61 23.70
CA TYR A 619 -17.40 -24.77 23.89
C TYR A 619 -18.19 -25.11 25.17
N LEU A 620 -18.22 -26.37 25.59
CA LEU A 620 -19.03 -26.82 26.74
C LEU A 620 -18.20 -26.89 28.05
N THR A 621 -17.00 -27.46 28.00
CA THR A 621 -16.17 -27.71 29.19
C THR A 621 -15.30 -26.49 29.56
N GLY A 622 -14.90 -25.67 28.57
CA GLY A 622 -14.25 -24.38 28.78
C GLY A 622 -12.80 -24.45 29.29
N GLU A 623 -12.15 -25.61 29.18
CA GLU A 623 -10.84 -25.89 29.80
C GLU A 623 -9.64 -25.13 29.18
N ASP A 624 -9.81 -24.51 28.01
CA ASP A 624 -8.79 -23.70 27.32
C ASP A 624 -8.38 -22.41 28.07
N LYS A 625 -8.99 -22.08 29.21
CA LYS A 625 -8.61 -20.91 30.05
C LYS A 625 -7.55 -21.23 31.10
N LYS A 626 -6.37 -21.69 30.64
CA LYS A 626 -5.13 -21.60 31.43
C LYS A 626 -4.23 -20.48 30.92
N ASP A 627 -3.63 -19.76 31.86
CA ASP A 627 -2.58 -18.76 31.70
C ASP A 627 -2.85 -17.51 30.83
N THR A 628 -3.59 -16.57 31.41
CA THR A 628 -3.13 -15.16 31.49
C THR A 628 -3.82 -14.45 32.65
N ASP A 629 -3.54 -14.93 33.87
CA ASP A 629 -4.20 -14.47 35.09
C ASP A 629 -3.73 -13.07 35.51
N THR A 630 -4.24 -12.07 34.79
CA THR A 630 -4.04 -10.66 35.10
C THR A 630 -5.03 -10.32 36.21
N ARG A 631 -4.49 -9.96 37.40
CA ARG A 631 -5.21 -9.67 38.67
C ARG A 631 -6.42 -8.73 38.58
N TRP A 632 -6.66 -8.08 37.44
CA TRP A 632 -7.77 -7.16 37.20
C TRP A 632 -9.01 -7.85 36.60
N SER A 633 -8.92 -9.09 36.13
CA SER A 633 -10.06 -9.80 35.50
C SER A 633 -11.15 -10.26 36.47
N HIS A 634 -10.86 -10.27 37.78
CA HIS A 634 -11.83 -10.67 38.82
C HIS A 634 -12.90 -9.60 39.11
N LEU A 635 -12.67 -8.33 38.76
CA LEU A 635 -13.59 -7.23 39.07
C LEU A 635 -14.78 -7.11 38.09
N PHE A 636 -14.77 -7.84 36.96
CA PHE A 636 -15.78 -7.71 35.90
C PHE A 636 -16.33 -9.05 35.35
N LYS A 637 -16.07 -10.18 36.02
CA LYS A 637 -16.63 -11.48 35.60
C LYS A 637 -18.10 -11.61 36.03
N LYS A 638 -19.01 -11.24 35.14
CA LYS A 638 -20.39 -11.76 35.14
C LYS A 638 -20.30 -13.29 35.07
N GLN A 639 -20.85 -14.00 36.06
CA GLN A 639 -20.82 -15.46 36.10
C GLN A 639 -21.65 -16.03 34.94
N SER A 640 -20.98 -16.53 33.89
CA SER A 640 -21.62 -17.38 32.89
C SER A 640 -22.00 -18.70 33.55
N GLN A 641 -23.27 -19.10 33.48
CA GLN A 641 -23.68 -20.43 33.93
C GLN A 641 -22.84 -21.50 33.23
N LYS A 642 -22.34 -22.46 34.03
CA LYS A 642 -21.55 -23.58 33.52
C LYS A 642 -22.54 -24.57 32.88
N ILE A 643 -22.33 -24.88 31.61
CA ILE A 643 -23.11 -25.91 30.92
C ILE A 643 -22.85 -27.25 31.60
N THR A 644 -23.92 -27.98 31.89
CA THR A 644 -23.84 -29.36 32.36
C THR A 644 -24.13 -30.28 31.19
N VAL A 645 -23.24 -31.23 30.92
CA VAL A 645 -23.47 -32.27 29.91
C VAL A 645 -23.98 -33.49 30.66
N GLU A 646 -25.16 -33.99 30.30
CA GLU A 646 -25.66 -35.23 30.88
C GLU A 646 -24.85 -36.44 30.41
N GLY A 647 -24.86 -37.52 31.21
CA GLY A 647 -24.02 -38.70 30.98
C GLY A 647 -24.30 -39.46 29.68
N ASP A 648 -25.41 -39.13 29.02
CA ASP A 648 -25.94 -39.83 27.85
C ASP A 648 -25.23 -39.41 26.53
N LEU A 649 -24.46 -38.32 26.53
CA LEU A 649 -23.71 -37.86 25.35
C LEU A 649 -22.44 -38.71 25.10
N THR A 650 -22.65 -39.98 24.76
CA THR A 650 -21.56 -40.95 24.56
C THR A 650 -20.75 -40.70 23.28
N ASP A 651 -19.53 -41.23 23.23
CA ASP A 651 -18.70 -41.24 22.01
C ASP A 651 -19.37 -41.93 20.81
N GLN A 652 -20.42 -42.75 21.03
CA GLN A 652 -21.20 -43.37 19.96
C GLN A 652 -22.10 -42.34 19.26
N VAL A 653 -22.85 -41.53 20.01
CA VAL A 653 -23.70 -40.44 19.49
C VAL A 653 -22.87 -39.44 18.69
N ILE A 654 -21.69 -39.05 19.21
CA ILE A 654 -20.77 -38.13 18.51
C ILE A 654 -20.25 -38.75 17.20
N ARG A 655 -20.04 -40.08 17.17
CA ARG A 655 -19.62 -40.82 15.96
C ARG A 655 -20.76 -40.93 14.94
N GLU A 656 -22.00 -41.10 15.37
CA GLU A 656 -23.17 -41.05 14.47
C GLU A 656 -23.37 -39.65 13.88
N ALA A 657 -23.25 -38.60 14.69
CA ALA A 657 -23.22 -37.23 14.19
C ALA A 657 -22.06 -36.98 13.20
N ALA A 658 -20.89 -37.58 13.42
CA ALA A 658 -19.76 -37.51 12.48
C ALA A 658 -20.06 -38.20 11.13
N LYS A 659 -20.81 -39.31 11.14
CA LYS A 659 -21.30 -39.95 9.91
C LYS A 659 -22.30 -39.06 9.19
N LYS A 660 -23.34 -38.60 9.90
CA LYS A 660 -24.41 -37.75 9.34
C LYS A 660 -23.89 -36.42 8.77
N THR A 661 -22.83 -35.84 9.32
CA THR A 661 -22.22 -34.57 8.87
C THR A 661 -21.23 -34.72 7.70
N GLU A 662 -21.50 -35.62 6.77
CA GLU A 662 -20.71 -35.75 5.54
C GLU A 662 -20.74 -34.46 4.70
N GLY A 663 -19.60 -34.09 4.10
CA GLY A 663 -19.43 -32.84 3.34
C GLY A 663 -19.14 -31.60 4.19
N PHE A 664 -19.31 -31.64 5.52
CA PHE A 664 -19.09 -30.47 6.38
C PHE A 664 -17.60 -30.08 6.45
N SER A 665 -17.31 -28.80 6.23
CA SER A 665 -16.00 -28.21 6.53
C SER A 665 -15.76 -28.08 8.05
N GLY A 666 -14.50 -28.00 8.48
CA GLY A 666 -14.15 -27.79 9.89
C GLY A 666 -14.76 -26.51 10.50
N ARG A 667 -14.98 -25.47 9.67
CA ARG A 667 -15.70 -24.25 10.05
C ARG A 667 -17.20 -24.46 10.24
N GLU A 668 -17.82 -25.35 9.48
CA GLU A 668 -19.24 -25.68 9.65
C GLU A 668 -19.47 -26.55 10.88
N ILE A 669 -18.57 -27.51 11.16
CA ILE A 669 -18.59 -28.29 12.41
C ILE A 669 -18.45 -27.36 13.63
N ALA A 670 -17.53 -26.39 13.58
CA ALA A 670 -17.41 -25.37 14.63
C ALA A 670 -18.69 -24.54 14.82
N LYS A 671 -19.37 -24.16 13.73
CA LYS A 671 -20.66 -23.45 13.76
C LYS A 671 -21.80 -24.32 14.27
N LEU A 672 -21.81 -25.62 13.95
CA LEU A 672 -22.78 -26.58 14.47
C LEU A 672 -22.67 -26.67 15.99
N VAL A 673 -21.46 -26.86 16.53
CA VAL A 673 -21.26 -26.94 17.99
C VAL A 673 -21.52 -25.60 18.69
N ALA A 674 -21.20 -24.46 18.07
CA ALA A 674 -21.63 -23.16 18.58
C ALA A 674 -23.16 -22.99 18.57
N GLY A 675 -23.86 -23.60 17.60
CA GLY A 675 -25.32 -23.71 17.58
C GLY A 675 -25.87 -24.58 18.71
N VAL A 676 -25.24 -25.72 18.99
CA VAL A 676 -25.54 -26.56 20.17
C VAL A 676 -25.40 -25.75 21.45
N GLN A 677 -24.27 -25.04 21.62
CA GLN A 677 -24.05 -24.19 22.78
C GLN A 677 -25.14 -23.11 22.93
N ALA A 678 -25.54 -22.47 21.83
CA ALA A 678 -26.59 -21.44 21.84
C ALA A 678 -27.97 -22.01 22.21
N ALA A 679 -28.31 -23.21 21.75
CA ALA A 679 -29.57 -23.89 22.11
C ALA A 679 -29.59 -24.30 23.59
N VAL A 680 -28.47 -24.79 24.13
CA VAL A 680 -28.33 -25.11 25.57
C VAL A 680 -28.53 -23.85 26.41
N TYR A 681 -27.94 -22.71 26.04
CA TYR A 681 -28.21 -21.42 26.69
C TYR A 681 -29.64 -20.89 26.47
N GLY A 682 -30.38 -21.43 25.51
CA GLY A 682 -31.79 -21.15 25.29
C GLY A 682 -32.72 -21.91 26.25
N ARG A 683 -32.25 -23.00 26.87
CA ARG A 683 -32.99 -23.74 27.89
C ARG A 683 -32.77 -23.16 29.29
N PRO A 684 -33.78 -23.18 30.17
CA PRO A 684 -33.66 -22.64 31.53
C PRO A 684 -32.73 -23.47 32.44
N ASP A 685 -32.48 -24.73 32.09
CA ASP A 685 -31.64 -25.67 32.84
C ASP A 685 -30.15 -25.62 32.43
N CYS A 686 -29.83 -25.11 31.23
CA CYS A 686 -28.49 -25.11 30.64
C CYS A 686 -27.84 -26.52 30.58
N VAL A 687 -28.66 -27.55 30.33
CA VAL A 687 -28.22 -28.94 30.18
C VAL A 687 -28.15 -29.33 28.70
N LEU A 688 -27.16 -30.16 28.35
CA LEU A 688 -27.05 -30.79 27.03
C LEU A 688 -27.36 -32.29 27.13
N ASP A 689 -28.52 -32.67 26.60
CA ASP A 689 -29.04 -34.03 26.51
C ASP A 689 -28.75 -34.60 25.10
N SER A 690 -28.69 -35.93 24.94
CA SER A 690 -28.42 -36.56 23.62
C SER A 690 -29.46 -36.18 22.55
N GLN A 691 -30.75 -36.18 22.93
CA GLN A 691 -31.85 -35.85 22.02
C GLN A 691 -31.73 -34.42 21.46
N LEU A 692 -31.39 -33.45 22.31
CA LEU A 692 -31.18 -32.06 21.90
C LEU A 692 -29.98 -31.93 20.96
N PHE A 693 -28.89 -32.66 21.23
CA PHE A 693 -27.73 -32.68 20.36
C PHE A 693 -28.07 -33.23 18.97
N GLU A 694 -28.79 -34.37 18.92
CA GLU A 694 -29.22 -35.02 17.67
C GLU A 694 -30.18 -34.15 16.86
N GLU A 695 -31.18 -33.53 17.49
CA GLU A 695 -32.12 -32.60 16.85
C GLU A 695 -31.39 -31.43 16.17
N ILE A 696 -30.42 -30.83 16.85
CA ILE A 696 -29.64 -29.71 16.33
C ILE A 696 -28.71 -30.16 15.20
N VAL A 697 -28.12 -31.36 15.29
CA VAL A 697 -27.32 -31.95 14.22
C VAL A 697 -28.17 -32.15 12.97
N ASP A 698 -29.33 -32.78 13.08
CA ASP A 698 -30.22 -33.07 11.95
C ASP A 698 -30.77 -31.77 11.32
N TYR A 699 -31.16 -30.79 12.14
CA TYR A 699 -31.54 -29.45 11.67
C TYR A 699 -30.40 -28.76 10.89
N LYS A 700 -29.15 -28.83 11.40
CA LYS A 700 -28.00 -28.21 10.73
C LYS A 700 -27.59 -28.91 9.43
N ILE A 701 -27.84 -30.22 9.32
CA ILE A 701 -27.64 -30.99 8.09
C ILE A 701 -28.67 -30.58 7.02
N GLN A 702 -29.94 -30.44 7.40
CA GLN A 702 -30.97 -29.90 6.49
C GLN A 702 -30.61 -28.50 5.99
N GLU A 703 -30.16 -27.60 6.89
CA GLU A 703 -29.71 -26.25 6.53
C GLU A 703 -28.49 -26.27 5.58
N HIS A 704 -27.52 -27.17 5.80
CA HIS A 704 -26.36 -27.32 4.91
C HIS A 704 -26.78 -27.83 3.51
N HIS A 705 -27.64 -28.85 3.42
CA HIS A 705 -28.15 -29.32 2.13
C HIS A 705 -28.99 -28.26 1.39
N GLN A 706 -29.80 -27.48 2.10
CA GLN A 706 -30.55 -26.37 1.50
C GLN A 706 -29.61 -25.31 0.93
N ARG A 707 -28.55 -24.93 1.66
CA ARG A 707 -27.52 -24.01 1.16
C ARG A 707 -26.76 -24.55 -0.04
N ALA A 708 -26.44 -25.85 -0.06
CA ALA A 708 -25.78 -26.49 -1.19
C ALA A 708 -26.66 -26.48 -2.45
N ARG A 709 -27.97 -26.76 -2.32
CA ARG A 709 -28.93 -26.64 -3.44
C ARG A 709 -29.02 -25.21 -3.97
N LEU A 710 -29.23 -24.22 -3.10
CA LEU A 710 -29.28 -22.81 -3.49
C LEU A 710 -27.98 -22.32 -4.17
N ALA A 711 -26.82 -22.80 -3.73
CA ALA A 711 -25.54 -22.47 -4.37
C ALA A 711 -25.36 -23.13 -5.75
N THR A 712 -26.08 -24.22 -6.03
CA THR A 712 -26.07 -24.92 -7.32
C THR A 712 -27.10 -24.32 -8.28
N GLU A 713 -28.30 -24.02 -7.78
CA GLU A 713 -29.41 -23.43 -8.55
C GLU A 713 -29.21 -21.94 -8.86
N GLY A 714 -28.53 -21.19 -7.98
CA GLY A 714 -28.21 -19.77 -8.17
C GLY A 714 -27.11 -19.47 -9.19
N GLY A 715 -26.60 -20.49 -9.90
CA GLY A 715 -25.55 -20.36 -10.89
C GLY A 715 -25.92 -20.98 -12.23
N LEU A 716 -26.74 -20.29 -13.04
CA LEU A 716 -26.75 -20.36 -14.51
C LEU A 716 -27.74 -19.31 -15.10
N PRO A 717 -27.45 -18.70 -16.26
CA PRO A 717 -26.16 -18.56 -16.97
C PRO A 717 -25.46 -17.23 -16.66
#